data_AF-A0AAD5YAE4-F1
#
_entry.id   AF-A0AAD5YAE4-F1
#
_cell.length_a   1.000
_cell.length_b   1.000
_cell.length_c   1.000
_cell.angle_alpha   90.00
_cell.angle_beta   90.00
_cell.angle_gamma   90.00
#
_symmetry.space_group_name_H-M   'P 1'
#
loop_
_entity.id
_entity.type
_entity.pdbx_description
1 polymer ?
#
loop_
_entity_poly.entity_id
_entity_poly.type
_entity_poly.pdbx_seq_one_letter_code
_entity_poly.pdbx_strand_id
1 'polypeptide(L)'
;MAALPSPNEPLEAEQMSLKQFVELAYGYIREGDVNDVLSFVLAGRMPPANPGQPQRRVYVNALQEAMLRSIADVTLHRDYDSLIAITEDLPFKTHMAIYPIPCHKDTLTTSNHMTYNVTLSNGRRKKVPLHQIPNCGFGKVEARHITRLFFPALWETQHSRGLTQAQLTTLYDRCVQPTVYEIFENVQEHWPPSYATAYQLQRDEFGKLHFHTVDAKHQCLQQFSTALRARLNNVEIFRGSFYLHEFRGLKGTSHHDPRRPAEITIAYRNVMQHIDVDRINLEQWFIDVGIEINRPETVLQWRKSAHPSILKFVLPHVDDAHITALLASSSRFNLDISAHHGDLAGFRCEPRSDGVRDQVSYINVYTTDKEGSYQLHKGLFTRRPTSAVLPAFMEKLMKDVESMAGQVAQYSQEESRHEGNCRLEVRVPLSIHSTTLTTFPPRLALNGMARYHYTTWWMLKFHRLTAIAWALRHIRDSPPEVRAWRSSLILASCCIYMLNAIFVRPADNSRSKELSRACTLHTARDAALADEEFDRDNLVPVEYAQGLYFVSQILMEQDKWPRLNAFVTMDDDHLYGLYGSDKESILQLFLPALFRNADTNPGRIHNRRSRMTTDVALFRDNDDYNGPDFEIPNRVIALAPKIRMTGPDAEEFAALTLDDPEDENMTVAQAMRKIWQQLPLDIVTLSPNKGGRRNGSYILLPKQEMELVTMDLFLSNDFTPLFERIRYKVLSKDEWQRFVFDKFFPNPDDVRHVPHAQNFKKCKYLTEWFSQATQLSRRDLQAVRRLLWDEFQKLVWLPYPASDRMWNTKRTTTAGFVTLPEGDELCPQIAVYGAHRKVPNIDPQPEIAVEEVNAAEE
;
A
#
# COMPACT_ATOMS: atom_id res chain seq x y z
N MET A 1 33.73 -24.53 14.73
CA MET A 1 32.58 -23.66 15.03
C MET A 1 31.46 -24.11 14.11
N ALA A 2 30.31 -24.55 14.63
CA ALA A 2 29.15 -24.78 13.78
C ALA A 2 28.74 -23.41 13.21
N ALA A 3 28.64 -23.28 11.89
CA ALA A 3 28.17 -22.06 11.27
C ALA A 3 26.79 -21.72 11.85
N LEU A 4 26.61 -20.48 12.31
CA LEU A 4 25.35 -19.98 12.86
C LEU A 4 24.26 -20.09 11.78
N PRO A 5 23.00 -20.38 12.15
CA PRO A 5 21.92 -20.58 11.18
C PRO A 5 21.57 -19.27 10.47
N SER A 6 22.20 -19.05 9.33
CA SER A 6 21.85 -17.99 8.38
C SER A 6 20.49 -18.33 7.73
N PRO A 7 19.62 -17.34 7.44
CA PRO A 7 18.41 -17.59 6.66
C PRO A 7 18.75 -18.13 5.25
N ASN A 8 20.00 -17.92 4.81
CA ASN A 8 20.57 -18.33 3.53
C ASN A 8 21.58 -19.48 3.67
N GLU A 9 21.58 -20.21 4.79
CA GLU A 9 22.49 -21.34 4.95
C GLU A 9 22.27 -22.42 3.88
N PRO A 10 23.35 -23.08 3.40
CA PRO A 10 23.25 -24.14 2.42
C PRO A 10 22.66 -25.40 3.07
N LEU A 11 21.38 -25.66 2.84
CA LEU A 11 20.70 -26.89 3.23
C LEU A 11 20.60 -27.85 2.04
N GLU A 12 20.58 -29.15 2.32
CA GLU A 12 20.32 -30.17 1.30
C GLU A 12 18.94 -29.94 0.65
N ALA A 13 18.89 -30.00 -0.68
CA ALA A 13 17.69 -29.75 -1.45
C ALA A 13 16.83 -31.03 -1.57
N GLU A 14 15.55 -30.92 -1.21
CA GLU A 14 14.53 -31.94 -1.40
C GLU A 14 13.57 -31.47 -2.51
N GLN A 15 13.60 -32.12 -3.67
CA GLN A 15 12.63 -31.86 -4.74
C GLN A 15 11.39 -32.75 -4.57
N MET A 16 10.21 -32.15 -4.68
CA MET A 16 8.93 -32.87 -4.63
C MET A 16 7.92 -32.36 -5.65
N SER A 17 6.96 -33.20 -6.01
CA SER A 17 5.80 -32.81 -6.82
C SER A 17 4.84 -31.94 -6.02
N LEU A 18 3.93 -31.24 -6.71
CA LEU A 18 2.89 -30.47 -6.04
C LEU A 18 1.99 -31.34 -5.15
N LYS A 19 1.72 -32.57 -5.58
CA LYS A 19 0.92 -33.53 -4.82
C LYS A 19 1.62 -33.93 -3.52
N GLN A 20 2.91 -34.28 -3.60
CA GLN A 20 3.71 -34.63 -2.42
C GLN A 20 3.78 -33.46 -1.43
N PHE A 21 3.97 -32.23 -1.91
CA PHE A 21 3.95 -31.04 -1.06
C PHE A 21 2.62 -30.87 -0.32
N VAL A 22 1.49 -31.04 -1.01
CA VAL A 22 0.15 -30.95 -0.41
C VAL A 22 -0.07 -32.05 0.63
N GLU A 23 0.33 -33.29 0.34
CA GLU A 23 0.18 -34.42 1.28
C GLU A 23 1.01 -34.23 2.55
N LEU A 24 2.26 -33.76 2.42
CA LEU A 24 3.12 -33.44 3.56
C LEU A 24 2.60 -32.24 4.37
N ALA A 25 2.16 -31.17 3.69
CA ALA A 25 1.57 -30.00 4.35
C ALA A 25 0.34 -30.38 5.18
N TYR A 26 -0.50 -31.27 4.65
CA TYR A 26 -1.65 -31.80 5.39
C TYR A 26 -1.21 -32.57 6.64
N GLY A 27 -0.14 -33.37 6.56
CA GLY A 27 0.47 -34.05 7.70
C GLY A 27 0.81 -33.09 8.83
N TYR A 28 1.60 -32.05 8.55
CA TYR A 28 1.99 -31.04 9.54
C TYR A 28 0.78 -30.27 10.10
N ILE A 29 -0.18 -29.89 9.25
CA ILE A 29 -1.39 -29.18 9.71
C ILE A 29 -2.23 -30.06 10.66
N ARG A 30 -2.28 -31.38 10.40
CA ARG A 30 -3.02 -32.33 11.24
C ARG A 30 -2.33 -32.56 12.58
N GLU A 31 -1.00 -32.57 12.61
CA GLU A 31 -0.21 -32.68 13.85
C GLU A 31 -0.34 -31.43 14.72
N GLY A 32 -0.56 -30.27 14.10
CA GLY A 32 -0.90 -29.03 14.80
C GLY A 32 0.30 -28.25 15.33
N ASP A 33 1.52 -28.67 15.00
CA ASP A 33 2.72 -27.88 15.30
C ASP A 33 2.79 -26.66 14.35
N VAL A 34 2.60 -25.48 14.93
CA VAL A 34 2.61 -24.23 14.19
C VAL A 34 3.98 -23.97 13.56
N ASN A 35 5.07 -24.24 14.28
CA ASN A 35 6.42 -23.96 13.79
C ASN A 35 6.74 -24.80 12.55
N ASP A 36 6.40 -26.09 12.58
CA ASP A 36 6.61 -26.99 11.45
C ASP A 36 5.77 -26.60 10.24
N VAL A 37 4.50 -26.23 10.45
CA VAL A 37 3.62 -25.75 9.39
C VAL A 37 4.16 -24.46 8.76
N LEU A 38 4.56 -23.46 9.56
CA LEU A 38 5.10 -22.21 9.04
C LEU A 38 6.44 -22.44 8.31
N SER A 39 7.32 -23.26 8.88
CA SER A 39 8.62 -23.62 8.30
C SER A 39 8.46 -24.34 6.96
N PHE A 40 7.60 -25.35 6.89
CA PHE A 40 7.39 -26.11 5.66
C PHE A 40 6.58 -25.32 4.62
N VAL A 41 5.39 -24.84 5.01
CA VAL A 41 4.40 -24.29 4.05
C VAL A 41 4.77 -22.89 3.59
N LEU A 42 5.28 -22.02 4.46
CA LEU A 42 5.61 -20.62 4.11
C LEU A 42 7.09 -20.41 3.84
N ALA A 43 7.98 -21.13 4.53
CA ALA A 43 9.42 -20.96 4.38
C ALA A 43 10.11 -22.03 3.53
N GLY A 44 9.42 -23.11 3.12
CA GLY A 44 10.02 -24.15 2.29
C GLY A 44 11.20 -24.85 2.97
N ARG A 45 11.10 -25.04 4.29
CA ARG A 45 12.10 -25.72 5.13
C ARG A 45 11.43 -26.92 5.77
N MET A 46 11.89 -28.11 5.40
CA MET A 46 11.37 -29.36 5.93
C MET A 46 12.03 -29.65 7.29
N PRO A 47 11.24 -29.78 8.37
CA PRO A 47 11.73 -30.22 9.67
C PRO A 47 12.51 -31.54 9.57
N PRO A 48 13.53 -31.74 10.42
CA PRO A 48 14.31 -32.98 10.39
C PRO A 48 13.46 -34.17 10.84
N ALA A 49 13.63 -35.31 10.18
CA ALA A 49 12.86 -36.53 10.49
C ALA A 49 13.25 -37.14 11.84
N ASN A 50 14.47 -36.89 12.31
CA ASN A 50 14.98 -37.33 13.60
C ASN A 50 15.76 -36.20 14.29
N PRO A 51 15.76 -36.14 15.63
CA PRO A 51 16.61 -35.22 16.37
C PRO A 51 18.08 -35.35 15.95
N GLY A 52 18.72 -34.23 15.58
CA GLY A 52 20.12 -34.18 15.17
C GLY A 52 20.39 -34.24 13.66
N GLN A 53 19.36 -34.45 12.81
CA GLN A 53 19.50 -34.24 11.37
C GLN A 53 19.31 -32.76 11.00
N PRO A 54 19.98 -32.26 9.94
CA PRO A 54 19.73 -30.91 9.44
C PRO A 54 18.35 -30.83 8.77
N GLN A 55 17.80 -29.61 8.75
CA GLN A 55 16.64 -29.30 7.91
C GLN A 55 17.00 -29.44 6.43
N ARG A 56 15.98 -29.65 5.59
CA ARG A 56 16.12 -29.70 4.13
C ARG A 56 15.39 -28.54 3.46
N ARG A 57 15.91 -28.05 2.33
CA ARG A 57 15.28 -27.02 1.50
C ARG A 57 14.31 -27.64 0.52
N VAL A 58 13.07 -27.17 0.53
CA VAL A 58 12.03 -27.69 -0.36
C VAL A 58 12.07 -26.98 -1.71
N TYR A 59 12.08 -27.77 -2.78
CA TYR A 59 11.86 -27.33 -4.17
C TYR A 59 10.62 -28.04 -4.71
N VAL A 60 9.61 -27.27 -5.13
CA VAL A 60 8.35 -27.83 -5.62
C VAL A 60 8.32 -27.81 -7.14
N ASN A 61 8.57 -28.96 -7.76
CA ASN A 61 8.44 -29.10 -9.20
C ASN A 61 6.96 -29.24 -9.58
N ALA A 62 6.35 -28.13 -9.98
CA ALA A 62 4.94 -28.10 -10.36
C ALA A 62 4.64 -29.00 -11.57
N LEU A 63 5.62 -29.26 -12.43
CA LEU A 63 5.44 -30.04 -13.66
C LEU A 63 5.62 -31.55 -13.46
N GLN A 64 6.19 -31.98 -12.33
CA GLN A 64 6.36 -33.38 -11.99
C GLN A 64 4.97 -34.04 -11.90
N GLU A 65 4.76 -35.08 -12.72
CA GLU A 65 3.50 -35.85 -12.85
C GLU A 65 2.28 -35.06 -13.37
N ALA A 66 2.45 -33.78 -13.68
CA ALA A 66 1.37 -32.87 -14.08
C ALA A 66 1.19 -32.76 -15.61
N MET A 67 1.94 -33.52 -16.42
CA MET A 67 1.82 -33.45 -17.87
C MET A 67 0.56 -34.16 -18.40
N LEU A 68 -0.06 -33.58 -19.43
CA LEU A 68 -1.12 -34.24 -20.20
C LEU A 68 -0.55 -35.41 -21.01
N ARG A 69 -1.29 -36.52 -21.07
CA ARG A 69 -0.85 -37.75 -21.76
C ARG A 69 -1.43 -37.86 -23.17
N SER A 70 -2.63 -37.35 -23.38
CA SER A 70 -3.34 -37.42 -24.65
C SER A 70 -4.18 -36.17 -24.86
N ILE A 71 -4.33 -35.75 -26.12
CA ILE A 71 -5.28 -34.70 -26.51
C ILE A 71 -6.73 -35.21 -26.54
N ALA A 72 -6.93 -36.53 -26.62
CA ALA A 72 -8.27 -37.10 -26.54
C ALA A 72 -8.93 -36.83 -25.18
N ASP A 73 -8.13 -36.49 -24.16
CA ASP A 73 -8.60 -36.24 -22.79
C ASP A 73 -9.08 -34.79 -22.58
N VAL A 74 -8.99 -33.92 -23.60
CA VAL A 74 -9.40 -32.51 -23.48
C VAL A 74 -10.56 -32.18 -24.41
N THR A 75 -11.45 -31.32 -23.93
CA THR A 75 -12.53 -30.72 -24.72
C THR A 75 -12.18 -29.28 -25.06
N LEU A 76 -12.58 -28.84 -26.25
CA LEU A 76 -12.37 -27.48 -26.73
C LEU A 76 -13.71 -26.79 -26.91
N HIS A 77 -13.86 -25.62 -26.32
CA HIS A 77 -15.00 -24.75 -26.50
C HIS A 77 -14.54 -23.40 -27.00
N ARG A 78 -15.32 -22.79 -27.90
CA ARG A 78 -15.07 -21.47 -28.45
C ARG A 78 -16.25 -20.56 -28.16
N ASP A 79 -15.97 -19.28 -27.91
CA ASP A 79 -16.99 -18.28 -27.62
C ASP A 79 -16.57 -16.86 -28.04
N TYR A 80 -17.51 -15.92 -27.92
CA TYR A 80 -17.29 -14.49 -28.05
C TYR A 80 -17.53 -13.85 -26.68
N ASP A 81 -16.50 -13.27 -26.07
CA ASP A 81 -16.59 -12.75 -24.70
C ASP A 81 -17.15 -11.32 -24.67
N SER A 82 -16.62 -10.47 -25.56
CA SER A 82 -17.00 -9.06 -25.64
C SER A 82 -16.91 -8.52 -27.07
N LEU A 83 -17.69 -7.48 -27.34
CA LEU A 83 -17.68 -6.75 -28.61
C LEU A 83 -17.54 -5.25 -28.32
N ILE A 84 -16.59 -4.59 -28.97
CA ILE A 84 -16.18 -3.21 -28.70
C ILE A 84 -16.03 -2.46 -30.02
N ALA A 85 -16.58 -1.24 -30.09
CA ALA A 85 -16.43 -0.42 -31.29
C ALA A 85 -16.35 1.06 -30.99
N ILE A 86 -15.54 1.75 -31.80
CA ILE A 86 -15.46 3.20 -31.84
C ILE A 86 -16.23 3.63 -33.09
N THR A 87 -17.31 4.36 -32.90
CA THR A 87 -18.23 4.72 -33.98
C THR A 87 -18.63 6.18 -33.91
N GLU A 88 -19.23 6.60 -35.00
CA GLU A 88 -19.77 7.95 -35.22
C GLU A 88 -21.31 7.94 -35.28
N ASP A 89 -21.91 6.78 -34.99
CA ASP A 89 -23.33 6.48 -35.13
C ASP A 89 -23.80 5.56 -33.99
N LEU A 90 -25.13 5.40 -33.84
CA LEU A 90 -25.80 4.45 -32.95
C LEU A 90 -26.47 3.33 -33.80
N PRO A 91 -25.73 2.28 -34.20
CA PRO A 91 -26.18 1.29 -35.18
C PRO A 91 -26.98 0.15 -34.52
N PHE A 92 -28.03 0.50 -33.76
CA PHE A 92 -28.84 -0.49 -33.04
C PHE A 92 -30.19 -0.70 -33.71
N LYS A 93 -30.64 -1.97 -33.75
CA LYS A 93 -32.00 -2.36 -34.15
C LYS A 93 -32.95 -2.59 -32.97
N THR A 94 -32.49 -2.24 -31.78
CA THR A 94 -33.26 -2.31 -30.52
C THR A 94 -33.26 -0.95 -29.83
N HIS A 95 -34.18 -0.76 -28.90
CA HIS A 95 -34.31 0.48 -28.13
C HIS A 95 -33.04 0.75 -27.31
N MET A 96 -32.71 2.01 -27.14
CA MET A 96 -31.57 2.44 -26.31
C MET A 96 -32.07 3.29 -25.15
N ALA A 97 -31.76 2.88 -23.93
CA ALA A 97 -32.01 3.64 -22.72
C ALA A 97 -30.98 4.76 -22.60
N ILE A 98 -31.36 6.01 -22.87
CA ILE A 98 -30.49 7.19 -22.80
C ILE A 98 -30.57 7.77 -21.39
N TYR A 99 -29.42 8.13 -20.81
CA TYR A 99 -29.40 8.86 -19.56
C TYR A 99 -29.59 10.36 -19.80
N PRO A 100 -30.61 11.02 -19.23
CA PRO A 100 -30.70 12.47 -19.30
C PRO A 100 -29.48 13.12 -18.65
N ILE A 101 -29.03 12.61 -17.49
CA ILE A 101 -27.73 12.97 -16.91
C ILE A 101 -26.80 11.77 -16.99
N PRO A 102 -25.64 11.92 -17.64
CA PRO A 102 -24.69 10.82 -17.80
C PRO A 102 -24.32 10.13 -16.48
N CYS A 103 -24.35 8.80 -16.50
CA CYS A 103 -23.99 7.99 -15.34
C CYS A 103 -22.47 8.00 -15.14
N HIS A 104 -21.99 8.66 -14.08
CA HIS A 104 -20.54 8.71 -13.77
C HIS A 104 -19.94 7.34 -13.43
N LYS A 105 -20.77 6.38 -12.98
CA LYS A 105 -20.33 4.99 -12.73
C LYS A 105 -19.97 4.27 -14.02
N ASP A 106 -20.58 4.69 -15.14
CA ASP A 106 -20.35 4.12 -16.46
C ASP A 106 -19.21 4.85 -17.21
N THR A 107 -18.54 5.85 -16.63
CA THR A 107 -17.35 6.48 -17.22
C THR A 107 -16.19 5.47 -17.33
N LEU A 108 -15.50 5.46 -18.48
CA LEU A 108 -14.33 4.61 -18.69
C LEU A 108 -13.14 5.17 -17.91
N THR A 109 -12.76 4.49 -16.82
CA THR A 109 -11.65 4.87 -15.96
C THR A 109 -10.42 3.97 -16.11
N THR A 110 -10.57 2.77 -16.67
CA THR A 110 -9.49 1.80 -16.85
C THR A 110 -9.28 1.52 -18.33
N SER A 111 -8.04 1.17 -18.71
CA SER A 111 -7.73 0.79 -20.08
C SER A 111 -8.60 -0.38 -20.53
N ASN A 112 -9.20 -0.24 -21.70
CA ASN A 112 -9.77 -1.33 -22.47
C ASN A 112 -8.86 -1.74 -23.64
N HIS A 113 -7.57 -1.35 -23.62
CA HIS A 113 -6.57 -1.63 -24.65
C HIS A 113 -6.87 -1.02 -26.04
N MET A 114 -7.88 -0.14 -26.13
CA MET A 114 -8.20 0.62 -27.33
C MET A 114 -7.61 2.04 -27.27
N THR A 115 -7.33 2.59 -28.44
CA THR A 115 -6.75 3.94 -28.59
C THR A 115 -7.49 4.72 -29.66
N TYR A 116 -7.44 6.04 -29.57
CA TYR A 116 -8.02 6.96 -30.54
C TYR A 116 -7.01 8.05 -30.91
N ASN A 117 -7.08 8.53 -32.15
CA ASN A 117 -6.22 9.62 -32.63
C ASN A 117 -6.87 10.97 -32.28
N VAL A 118 -6.36 11.62 -31.24
CA VAL A 118 -6.77 12.97 -30.86
C VAL A 118 -6.01 13.99 -31.71
N THR A 119 -6.73 14.98 -32.26
CA THR A 119 -6.14 16.12 -32.96
C THR A 119 -5.78 17.20 -31.93
N LEU A 120 -4.50 17.56 -31.90
CA LEU A 120 -3.91 18.56 -31.03
C LEU A 120 -4.20 19.99 -31.53
N SER A 121 -4.07 20.99 -30.67
CA SER A 121 -4.25 22.42 -31.02
C SER A 121 -3.32 22.88 -32.16
N ASN A 122 -2.15 22.25 -32.30
CA ASN A 122 -1.20 22.47 -33.39
C ASN A 122 -1.50 21.66 -34.68
N GLY A 123 -2.64 20.97 -34.75
CA GLY A 123 -3.06 20.15 -35.89
C GLY A 123 -2.42 18.76 -35.99
N ARG A 124 -1.44 18.42 -35.14
CA ARG A 124 -0.85 17.07 -35.09
C ARG A 124 -1.84 16.07 -34.52
N ARG A 125 -1.73 14.80 -34.92
CA ARG A 125 -2.52 13.71 -34.32
C ARG A 125 -1.68 12.93 -33.32
N LYS A 126 -2.28 12.60 -32.17
CA LYS A 126 -1.67 11.76 -31.13
C LYS A 126 -2.56 10.58 -30.82
N LYS A 127 -1.98 9.38 -30.80
CA LYS A 127 -2.67 8.15 -30.40
C LYS A 127 -2.76 8.10 -28.87
N VAL A 128 -3.97 8.13 -28.34
CA VAL A 128 -4.25 8.24 -26.89
C VAL A 128 -5.11 7.04 -26.45
N PRO A 129 -4.79 6.36 -25.34
CA PRO A 129 -5.67 5.35 -24.74
C PRO A 129 -7.04 5.92 -24.39
N LEU A 130 -8.13 5.22 -24.73
CA LEU A 130 -9.49 5.76 -24.55
C LEU A 130 -9.78 6.22 -23.13
N HIS A 131 -9.40 5.45 -22.11
CA HIS A 131 -9.63 5.79 -20.70
C HIS A 131 -8.95 7.09 -20.22
N GLN A 132 -8.07 7.69 -21.03
CA GLN A 132 -7.43 8.97 -20.76
C GLN A 132 -8.16 10.14 -21.45
N ILE A 133 -9.08 9.87 -22.37
CA ILE A 133 -9.88 10.88 -23.06
C ILE A 133 -11.13 11.16 -22.21
N PRO A 134 -11.49 12.44 -21.98
CA PRO A 134 -12.71 12.79 -21.26
C PRO A 134 -13.94 12.13 -21.85
N ASN A 135 -14.76 11.49 -21.00
CA ASN A 135 -15.93 10.72 -21.43
C ASN A 135 -17.01 10.61 -20.36
N CYS A 136 -18.21 10.21 -20.78
CA CYS A 136 -19.33 9.93 -19.88
C CYS A 136 -20.19 8.75 -20.37
N GLY A 137 -20.83 8.05 -19.44
CA GLY A 137 -21.83 7.01 -19.77
C GLY A 137 -23.08 7.64 -20.35
N PHE A 138 -23.35 7.40 -21.65
CA PHE A 138 -24.40 8.08 -22.40
C PHE A 138 -25.72 7.31 -22.39
N GLY A 139 -25.65 5.98 -22.49
CA GLY A 139 -26.85 5.13 -22.40
C GLY A 139 -26.52 3.66 -22.47
N LYS A 140 -27.57 2.83 -22.45
CA LYS A 140 -27.48 1.37 -22.45
C LYS A 140 -28.43 0.73 -23.46
N VAL A 141 -28.02 -0.42 -23.97
CA VAL A 141 -28.86 -1.34 -24.76
C VAL A 141 -29.03 -2.63 -23.96
N GLU A 142 -30.26 -3.15 -23.85
CA GLU A 142 -30.59 -4.39 -23.10
C GLU A 142 -30.02 -4.45 -21.68
N ALA A 143 -30.05 -3.32 -20.96
CA ALA A 143 -29.54 -3.10 -19.60
C ALA A 143 -28.02 -3.36 -19.35
N ARG A 144 -27.31 -4.05 -20.25
CA ARG A 144 -25.92 -4.52 -20.04
C ARG A 144 -24.91 -3.92 -21.01
N HIS A 145 -25.30 -3.53 -22.21
CA HIS A 145 -24.38 -2.98 -23.20
C HIS A 145 -24.27 -1.47 -23.01
N ILE A 146 -23.05 -0.98 -22.80
CA ILE A 146 -22.81 0.42 -22.43
C ILE A 146 -22.36 1.18 -23.67
N THR A 147 -23.02 2.31 -23.93
CA THR A 147 -22.56 3.30 -24.89
C THR A 147 -22.05 4.53 -24.14
N ARG A 148 -20.81 4.92 -24.43
CA ARG A 148 -20.15 6.09 -23.85
C ARG A 148 -19.92 7.14 -24.92
N LEU A 149 -20.01 8.41 -24.54
CA LEU A 149 -19.68 9.54 -25.39
C LEU A 149 -18.31 10.09 -24.99
N PHE A 150 -17.43 10.29 -25.97
CA PHE A 150 -16.05 10.76 -25.79
C PHE A 150 -15.85 12.15 -26.37
N PHE A 151 -14.99 12.95 -25.72
CA PHE A 151 -14.75 14.36 -26.04
C PHE A 151 -13.26 14.63 -26.26
N PRO A 152 -12.72 14.35 -27.46
CA PRO A 152 -11.29 14.48 -27.72
C PRO A 152 -10.77 15.92 -27.62
N ALA A 153 -11.58 16.93 -27.93
CA ALA A 153 -11.20 18.35 -27.81
C ALA A 153 -10.88 18.80 -26.37
N LEU A 154 -11.37 18.08 -25.34
CA LEU A 154 -11.04 18.36 -23.94
C LEU A 154 -9.71 17.74 -23.48
N TRP A 155 -9.11 16.85 -24.27
CA TRP A 155 -7.96 16.05 -23.81
C TRP A 155 -6.71 16.88 -23.52
N GLU A 156 -6.41 17.92 -24.32
CA GLU A 156 -5.23 18.77 -24.08
C GLU A 156 -5.40 19.69 -22.87
N THR A 157 -6.63 20.16 -22.62
CA THR A 157 -6.91 21.23 -21.66
C THR A 157 -7.34 20.70 -20.29
N GLN A 158 -7.66 19.41 -20.17
CA GLN A 158 -8.20 18.82 -18.95
C GLN A 158 -7.42 17.59 -18.47
N HIS A 159 -7.08 17.58 -17.18
CA HIS A 159 -6.45 16.42 -16.54
C HIS A 159 -7.46 15.39 -15.98
N SER A 160 -8.72 15.78 -15.74
CA SER A 160 -9.78 14.86 -15.29
C SER A 160 -10.38 14.05 -16.44
N ARG A 161 -10.75 12.79 -16.15
CA ARG A 161 -11.40 11.87 -17.11
C ARG A 161 -12.91 12.09 -17.24
N GLY A 162 -13.54 12.62 -16.20
CA GLY A 162 -14.97 12.96 -16.19
C GLY A 162 -15.21 14.41 -16.59
N LEU A 163 -16.45 14.72 -16.97
CA LEU A 163 -16.89 16.09 -17.25
C LEU A 163 -17.14 16.88 -15.95
N THR A 164 -16.87 18.18 -15.97
CA THR A 164 -17.24 19.12 -14.91
C THR A 164 -18.74 19.42 -14.94
N GLN A 165 -19.29 19.99 -13.86
CA GLN A 165 -20.70 20.39 -13.81
C GLN A 165 -21.07 21.41 -14.89
N ALA A 166 -20.20 22.36 -15.19
CA ALA A 166 -20.41 23.35 -16.26
C ALA A 166 -20.43 22.70 -17.65
N GLN A 167 -19.56 21.72 -17.88
CA GLN A 167 -19.54 20.95 -19.13
C GLN A 167 -20.79 20.07 -19.24
N LEU A 168 -21.23 19.41 -18.17
CA LEU A 168 -22.47 18.62 -18.16
C LEU A 168 -23.71 19.49 -18.43
N THR A 169 -23.76 20.68 -17.84
CA THR A 169 -24.82 21.67 -18.11
C THR A 169 -24.84 22.02 -19.60
N THR A 170 -23.67 22.32 -20.18
CA THR A 170 -23.54 22.65 -21.61
C THR A 170 -23.96 21.47 -22.50
N LEU A 171 -23.50 20.26 -22.19
CA LEU A 171 -23.84 19.03 -22.91
C LEU A 171 -25.36 18.80 -22.92
N TYR A 172 -26.01 18.98 -21.78
CA TYR A 172 -27.44 18.79 -21.66
C TYR A 172 -28.24 19.87 -22.40
N ASP A 173 -28.07 21.13 -21.97
CA ASP A 173 -28.95 22.25 -22.35
C ASP A 173 -28.73 22.67 -23.82
N ARG A 174 -27.51 22.49 -24.36
CA ARG A 174 -27.20 22.91 -25.75
C ARG A 174 -27.16 21.78 -26.76
N CYS A 175 -27.01 20.54 -26.32
CA CYS A 175 -26.85 19.40 -27.23
C CYS A 175 -27.94 18.36 -27.04
N VAL A 176 -27.97 17.67 -25.89
CA VAL A 176 -28.85 16.51 -25.69
C VAL A 176 -30.33 16.88 -25.72
N GLN A 177 -30.77 17.82 -24.89
CA GLN A 177 -32.19 18.17 -24.80
C GLN A 177 -32.72 18.75 -26.12
N PRO A 178 -32.07 19.72 -26.79
CA PRO A 178 -32.55 20.20 -28.07
C PRO A 178 -32.64 19.11 -29.14
N THR A 179 -31.74 18.11 -29.11
CA THR A 179 -31.85 16.95 -30.02
C THR A 179 -33.03 16.04 -29.64
N VAL A 180 -33.26 15.81 -28.35
CA VAL A 180 -34.41 15.03 -27.89
C VAL A 180 -35.72 15.66 -28.34
N TYR A 181 -35.88 16.98 -28.20
CA TYR A 181 -37.10 17.69 -28.62
C TYR A 181 -37.29 17.77 -30.12
N GLU A 182 -36.20 17.72 -30.91
CA GLU A 182 -36.28 17.67 -32.37
C GLU A 182 -36.72 16.28 -32.86
N ILE A 183 -36.21 15.21 -32.24
CA ILE A 183 -36.28 13.86 -32.82
C ILE A 183 -37.32 12.96 -32.15
N PHE A 184 -37.57 13.11 -30.84
CA PHE A 184 -38.50 12.24 -30.13
C PHE A 184 -39.89 12.87 -30.05
N GLU A 185 -40.91 12.08 -30.38
CA GLU A 185 -42.31 12.50 -30.29
C GLU A 185 -42.81 12.46 -28.84
N ASN A 186 -43.63 13.44 -28.45
CA ASN A 186 -44.33 13.50 -27.14
C ASN A 186 -43.43 13.40 -25.89
N VAL A 187 -42.14 13.72 -25.98
CA VAL A 187 -41.21 13.67 -24.83
C VAL A 187 -41.15 14.95 -24.00
N GLN A 188 -41.74 16.05 -24.49
CA GLN A 188 -41.66 17.36 -23.84
C GLN A 188 -42.26 17.36 -22.43
N GLU A 189 -43.27 16.50 -22.18
CA GLU A 189 -43.92 16.36 -20.87
C GLU A 189 -43.10 15.56 -19.86
N HIS A 190 -42.17 14.71 -20.32
CA HIS A 190 -41.47 13.73 -19.48
C HIS A 190 -39.96 13.94 -19.43
N TRP A 191 -39.39 14.74 -20.34
CA TRP A 191 -37.97 15.06 -20.35
C TRP A 191 -37.70 16.36 -19.60
N PRO A 192 -36.74 16.40 -18.65
CA PRO A 192 -36.52 17.59 -17.85
C PRO A 192 -36.16 18.83 -18.70
N PRO A 193 -36.62 20.03 -18.29
CA PRO A 193 -36.43 21.26 -19.08
C PRO A 193 -35.02 21.86 -19.00
N SER A 194 -34.17 21.38 -18.07
CA SER A 194 -32.79 21.84 -17.94
C SER A 194 -31.94 20.83 -17.17
N TYR A 195 -30.61 20.96 -17.28
CA TYR A 195 -29.67 20.16 -16.50
C TYR A 195 -29.92 20.29 -15.00
N ALA A 196 -30.17 21.50 -14.51
CA ALA A 196 -30.42 21.75 -13.09
C ALA A 196 -31.66 20.98 -12.60
N THR A 197 -32.73 20.97 -13.40
CA THR A 197 -33.96 20.23 -13.09
C THR A 197 -33.72 18.72 -13.14
N ALA A 198 -33.06 18.24 -14.18
CA ALA A 198 -32.69 16.82 -14.31
C ALA A 198 -31.84 16.35 -13.10
N TYR A 199 -30.92 17.20 -12.63
CA TYR A 199 -29.99 16.88 -11.54
C TYR A 199 -30.72 16.79 -10.21
N GLN A 200 -31.69 17.68 -9.98
CA GLN A 200 -32.55 17.62 -8.81
C GLN A 200 -33.43 16.36 -8.81
N LEU A 201 -34.05 16.03 -9.94
CA LEU A 201 -34.90 14.84 -10.08
C LEU A 201 -34.15 13.52 -9.86
N GLN A 202 -32.82 13.51 -10.03
CA GLN A 202 -31.99 12.34 -9.81
C GLN A 202 -31.45 12.21 -8.38
N ARG A 203 -31.66 13.19 -7.49
CA ARG A 203 -31.18 13.12 -6.11
C ARG A 203 -32.29 12.63 -5.18
N ASP A 204 -31.94 11.67 -4.32
CA ASP A 204 -32.79 11.31 -3.18
C ASP A 204 -32.63 12.29 -2.01
N GLU A 205 -33.40 12.07 -0.94
CA GLU A 205 -33.39 12.87 0.29
C GLU A 205 -32.01 12.93 0.98
N PHE A 206 -31.14 11.94 0.73
CA PHE A 206 -29.78 11.88 1.25
C PHE A 206 -28.75 12.45 0.27
N GLY A 207 -29.20 13.03 -0.85
CA GLY A 207 -28.37 13.62 -1.88
C GLY A 207 -27.64 12.61 -2.77
N LYS A 208 -27.98 11.30 -2.69
CA LYS A 208 -27.42 10.24 -3.53
C LYS A 208 -28.12 10.24 -4.89
N LEU A 209 -27.31 10.05 -5.94
CA LEU A 209 -27.78 10.09 -7.32
C LEU A 209 -28.33 8.73 -7.78
N HIS A 210 -29.52 8.78 -8.36
CA HIS A 210 -30.21 7.69 -9.05
C HIS A 210 -30.34 8.06 -10.53
N PHE A 211 -29.67 7.31 -11.41
CA PHE A 211 -29.63 7.59 -12.84
C PHE A 211 -30.84 6.96 -13.53
N HIS A 212 -31.91 7.73 -13.70
CA HIS A 212 -33.03 7.31 -14.55
C HIS A 212 -32.63 7.34 -16.02
N THR A 213 -33.29 6.51 -16.83
CA THR A 213 -33.12 6.45 -18.28
C THR A 213 -34.44 6.71 -18.97
N VAL A 214 -34.38 7.13 -20.23
CA VAL A 214 -35.52 7.26 -21.12
C VAL A 214 -35.23 6.48 -22.39
N ASP A 215 -36.20 5.68 -22.84
CA ASP A 215 -36.01 4.82 -24.00
C ASP A 215 -36.14 5.58 -25.32
N ALA A 216 -35.06 5.58 -26.10
CA ALA A 216 -35.04 6.04 -27.48
C ALA A 216 -35.45 4.91 -28.41
N LYS A 217 -36.45 5.18 -29.27
CA LYS A 217 -36.90 4.22 -30.30
C LYS A 217 -35.78 3.95 -31.30
N HIS A 218 -35.57 2.67 -31.64
CA HIS A 218 -34.49 2.25 -32.55
C HIS A 218 -34.54 2.98 -33.91
N GLN A 219 -35.75 3.20 -34.43
CA GLN A 219 -36.03 3.92 -35.68
C GLN A 219 -35.48 5.36 -35.68
N CYS A 220 -35.40 5.99 -34.51
CA CYS A 220 -34.98 7.38 -34.36
C CYS A 220 -33.46 7.51 -34.09
N LEU A 221 -32.75 6.41 -33.78
CA LEU A 221 -31.37 6.47 -33.28
C LEU A 221 -30.37 7.07 -34.28
N GLN A 222 -30.55 6.81 -35.58
CA GLN A 222 -29.68 7.37 -36.62
C GLN A 222 -29.84 8.89 -36.73
N GLN A 223 -31.10 9.36 -36.79
CA GLN A 223 -31.43 10.78 -36.87
C GLN A 223 -30.98 11.50 -35.59
N PHE A 224 -31.26 10.90 -34.43
CA PHE A 224 -30.81 11.37 -33.13
C PHE A 224 -29.29 11.51 -33.06
N SER A 225 -28.54 10.47 -33.44
CA SER A 225 -27.08 10.49 -33.45
C SER A 225 -26.53 11.62 -34.34
N THR A 226 -27.07 11.74 -35.55
CA THR A 226 -26.66 12.76 -36.54
C THR A 226 -26.92 14.17 -35.99
N ALA A 227 -28.12 14.42 -35.48
CA ALA A 227 -28.54 15.70 -34.94
C ALA A 227 -27.79 16.08 -33.65
N LEU A 228 -27.48 15.09 -32.79
CA LEU A 228 -26.68 15.30 -31.57
C LEU A 228 -25.24 15.65 -31.93
N ARG A 229 -24.61 14.90 -32.84
CA ARG A 229 -23.22 15.16 -33.25
C ARG A 229 -23.06 16.50 -33.97
N ALA A 230 -24.03 16.91 -34.78
CA ALA A 230 -24.05 18.25 -35.37
C ALA A 230 -24.00 19.35 -34.30
N ARG A 231 -24.81 19.22 -33.24
CA ARG A 231 -24.80 20.15 -32.10
C ARG A 231 -23.51 20.08 -31.29
N LEU A 232 -22.98 18.88 -31.02
CA LEU A 232 -21.70 18.71 -30.33
C LEU A 232 -20.54 19.37 -31.09
N ASN A 233 -20.52 19.26 -32.43
CA ASN A 233 -19.49 19.89 -33.25
C ASN A 233 -19.57 21.43 -33.27
N ASN A 234 -20.75 22.01 -33.01
CA ASN A 234 -20.94 23.45 -32.86
C ASN A 234 -20.47 23.99 -31.50
N VAL A 235 -20.20 23.12 -30.52
CA VAL A 235 -19.62 23.48 -29.23
C VAL A 235 -18.13 23.14 -29.25
N GLU A 236 -17.27 24.16 -29.16
CA GLU A 236 -15.82 24.03 -29.33
C GLU A 236 -15.20 22.87 -28.51
N ILE A 237 -15.59 22.76 -27.24
CA ILE A 237 -15.08 21.73 -26.32
C ILE A 237 -15.59 20.31 -26.62
N PHE A 238 -16.62 20.13 -27.46
CA PHE A 238 -17.17 18.82 -27.80
C PHE A 238 -16.91 18.41 -29.25
N ARG A 239 -16.17 19.22 -30.01
CA ARG A 239 -15.85 18.94 -31.41
C ARG A 239 -15.13 17.60 -31.58
N GLY A 240 -15.53 16.86 -32.60
CA GLY A 240 -14.96 15.55 -32.92
C GLY A 240 -15.42 14.44 -31.96
N SER A 241 -16.52 14.65 -31.23
CA SER A 241 -17.08 13.62 -30.34
C SER A 241 -17.46 12.35 -31.09
N PHE A 242 -17.26 11.21 -30.43
CA PHE A 242 -17.54 9.87 -30.94
C PHE A 242 -18.10 8.96 -29.84
N TYR A 243 -18.68 7.83 -30.25
CA TYR A 243 -19.21 6.82 -29.34
C TYR A 243 -18.23 5.66 -29.16
N LEU A 244 -18.20 5.12 -27.95
CA LEU A 244 -17.65 3.80 -27.66
C LEU A 244 -18.80 2.89 -27.25
N HIS A 245 -18.98 1.81 -27.99
CA HIS A 245 -19.92 0.73 -27.64
C HIS A 245 -19.15 -0.41 -26.99
N GLU A 246 -19.67 -0.92 -25.88
CA GLU A 246 -19.06 -2.03 -25.16
C GLU A 246 -20.14 -3.04 -24.75
N PHE A 247 -20.16 -4.16 -25.46
CA PHE A 247 -21.05 -5.27 -25.23
C PHE A 247 -20.32 -6.29 -24.36
N ARG A 248 -20.78 -6.44 -23.12
CA ARG A 248 -20.22 -7.38 -22.14
C ARG A 248 -21.27 -8.41 -21.71
N GLY A 249 -20.81 -9.52 -21.16
CA GLY A 249 -21.68 -10.59 -20.65
C GLY A 249 -22.26 -11.47 -21.74
N LEU A 250 -21.53 -11.61 -22.86
CA LEU A 250 -21.86 -12.55 -23.93
C LEU A 250 -21.41 -13.98 -23.58
N LYS A 251 -20.46 -14.12 -22.66
CA LYS A 251 -19.96 -15.40 -22.13
C LYS A 251 -21.10 -16.33 -21.71
N GLY A 252 -20.99 -17.61 -22.09
CA GLY A 252 -22.00 -18.65 -21.86
C GLY A 252 -23.15 -18.69 -22.88
N THR A 253 -23.50 -17.57 -23.53
CA THR A 253 -24.57 -17.55 -24.56
C THR A 253 -24.07 -17.87 -25.97
N SER A 254 -22.76 -17.79 -26.17
CA SER A 254 -22.09 -18.01 -27.46
C SER A 254 -21.16 -19.22 -27.46
N HIS A 255 -21.28 -20.16 -26.51
CA HIS A 255 -20.44 -21.36 -26.50
C HIS A 255 -20.77 -22.27 -27.69
N HIS A 256 -19.74 -22.71 -28.42
CA HIS A 256 -19.88 -23.61 -29.57
C HIS A 256 -18.61 -24.46 -29.80
N ASP A 257 -18.72 -25.51 -30.61
CA ASP A 257 -17.56 -26.28 -31.07
C ASP A 257 -16.76 -25.46 -32.11
N PRO A 258 -15.46 -25.18 -31.89
CA PRO A 258 -14.63 -24.41 -32.81
C PRO A 258 -14.52 -25.02 -34.22
N ARG A 259 -14.83 -26.31 -34.38
CA ARG A 259 -14.71 -27.05 -35.64
C ARG A 259 -16.00 -27.09 -36.45
N ARG A 260 -17.09 -26.51 -35.94
CA ARG A 260 -18.41 -26.55 -36.59
C ARG A 260 -18.82 -25.16 -37.10
N PRO A 261 -18.61 -24.84 -38.40
CA PRO A 261 -18.92 -23.53 -38.96
C PRO A 261 -20.38 -23.07 -38.77
N ALA A 262 -21.33 -24.00 -38.76
CA ALA A 262 -22.74 -23.70 -38.51
C ALA A 262 -22.98 -23.13 -37.10
N GLU A 263 -22.33 -23.69 -36.07
CA GLU A 263 -22.45 -23.21 -34.69
C GLU A 263 -21.78 -21.84 -34.52
N ILE A 264 -20.62 -21.63 -35.16
CA ILE A 264 -19.94 -20.31 -35.21
C ILE A 264 -20.89 -19.24 -35.78
N THR A 265 -21.61 -19.58 -36.85
CA THR A 265 -22.56 -18.66 -37.51
C THR A 265 -23.76 -18.34 -36.62
N ILE A 266 -24.30 -19.34 -35.90
CA ILE A 266 -25.40 -19.15 -34.95
C ILE A 266 -24.95 -18.26 -33.78
N ALA A 267 -23.79 -18.57 -33.19
CA ALA A 267 -23.23 -17.78 -32.10
C ALA A 267 -22.99 -16.31 -32.51
N TYR A 268 -22.46 -16.09 -33.71
CA TYR A 268 -22.28 -14.74 -34.26
C TYR A 268 -23.62 -14.00 -34.44
N ARG A 269 -24.64 -14.66 -35.00
CA ARG A 269 -25.97 -14.06 -35.17
C ARG A 269 -26.57 -13.64 -33.82
N ASN A 270 -26.37 -14.44 -32.77
CA ASN A 270 -26.83 -14.12 -31.42
C ASN A 270 -26.10 -12.90 -30.85
N VAL A 271 -24.78 -12.81 -31.01
CA VAL A 271 -23.99 -11.63 -30.58
C VAL A 271 -24.44 -10.37 -31.32
N MET A 272 -24.74 -10.48 -32.62
CA MET A 272 -25.15 -9.35 -33.46
C MET A 272 -26.67 -9.07 -33.43
N GLN A 273 -27.43 -9.74 -32.55
CA GLN A 273 -28.90 -9.64 -32.53
C GLN A 273 -29.43 -8.25 -32.15
N HIS A 274 -28.60 -7.35 -31.63
CA HIS A 274 -29.00 -5.98 -31.28
C HIS A 274 -28.41 -4.92 -32.21
N ILE A 275 -27.48 -5.32 -33.08
CA ILE A 275 -26.75 -4.44 -33.99
C ILE A 275 -27.34 -4.57 -35.39
N ASP A 276 -27.45 -3.42 -36.05
CA ASP A 276 -27.75 -3.33 -37.47
C ASP A 276 -26.42 -3.48 -38.25
N VAL A 277 -26.19 -4.69 -38.76
CA VAL A 277 -24.92 -5.05 -39.40
C VAL A 277 -24.68 -4.25 -40.69
N ASP A 278 -25.75 -3.84 -41.37
CA ASP A 278 -25.67 -3.07 -42.62
C ASP A 278 -25.21 -1.62 -42.37
N ARG A 279 -25.26 -1.16 -41.11
CA ARG A 279 -24.85 0.18 -40.69
C ARG A 279 -23.46 0.24 -40.06
N ILE A 280 -22.73 -0.87 -39.97
CA ILE A 280 -21.41 -0.89 -39.34
C ILE A 280 -20.29 -1.20 -40.34
N ASN A 281 -19.09 -0.70 -40.03
CA ASN A 281 -17.87 -1.14 -40.66
C ASN A 281 -17.23 -2.22 -39.79
N LEU A 282 -17.16 -3.46 -40.29
CA LEU A 282 -16.63 -4.61 -39.54
C LEU A 282 -15.17 -4.43 -39.10
N GLU A 283 -14.38 -3.62 -39.80
CA GLU A 283 -12.98 -3.32 -39.46
C GLU A 283 -12.85 -2.35 -38.27
N GLN A 284 -13.91 -1.62 -37.92
CA GLN A 284 -13.95 -0.70 -36.78
C GLN A 284 -14.52 -1.34 -35.51
N TRP A 285 -15.09 -2.53 -35.64
CA TRP A 285 -15.61 -3.34 -34.55
C TRP A 285 -14.59 -4.42 -34.19
N PHE A 286 -14.35 -4.60 -32.91
CA PHE A 286 -13.43 -5.59 -32.38
C PHE A 286 -14.19 -6.58 -31.50
N ILE A 287 -13.86 -7.86 -31.65
CA ILE A 287 -14.47 -8.95 -30.91
C ILE A 287 -13.39 -9.74 -30.19
N ASP A 288 -13.65 -10.07 -28.92
CA ASP A 288 -12.81 -10.96 -28.14
C ASP A 288 -13.26 -12.40 -28.41
N VAL A 289 -12.43 -13.16 -29.11
CA VAL A 289 -12.65 -14.57 -29.39
C VAL A 289 -11.89 -15.39 -28.37
N GLY A 290 -12.60 -16.23 -27.63
CA GLY A 290 -12.02 -17.14 -26.64
C GLY A 290 -11.99 -18.58 -27.15
N ILE A 291 -10.91 -19.30 -26.83
CA ILE A 291 -10.89 -20.76 -26.81
C ILE A 291 -10.58 -21.24 -25.39
N GLU A 292 -11.39 -22.16 -24.91
CA GLU A 292 -11.31 -22.75 -23.60
C GLU A 292 -11.03 -24.24 -23.72
N ILE A 293 -10.02 -24.70 -22.97
CA ILE A 293 -9.59 -26.08 -22.90
C ILE A 293 -9.98 -26.60 -21.52
N ASN A 294 -10.85 -27.61 -21.49
CA ASN A 294 -11.28 -28.28 -20.28
C ASN A 294 -10.78 -29.73 -20.28
N ARG A 295 -10.57 -30.25 -19.06
CA ARG A 295 -10.41 -31.68 -18.81
C ARG A 295 -11.14 -32.04 -17.50
N PRO A 296 -12.06 -33.02 -17.52
CA PRO A 296 -12.79 -33.44 -16.32
C PRO A 296 -11.86 -33.81 -15.15
N GLU A 297 -12.36 -33.55 -13.94
CA GLU A 297 -11.74 -33.82 -12.64
C GLU A 297 -10.41 -33.10 -12.41
N THR A 298 -10.12 -32.07 -13.20
CA THR A 298 -8.85 -31.36 -13.11
C THR A 298 -8.95 -29.85 -13.08
N VAL A 299 -7.91 -29.26 -12.52
CA VAL A 299 -7.56 -27.87 -12.75
C VAL A 299 -6.37 -27.86 -13.72
N LEU A 300 -6.59 -27.30 -14.91
CA LEU A 300 -5.57 -27.03 -15.89
C LEU A 300 -4.91 -25.68 -15.61
N GLN A 301 -3.58 -25.63 -15.76
CA GLN A 301 -2.78 -24.41 -15.60
C GLN A 301 -1.87 -24.21 -16.81
N TRP A 302 -1.72 -22.96 -17.26
CA TRP A 302 -0.79 -22.62 -18.32
C TRP A 302 0.65 -22.69 -17.85
N ARG A 303 1.52 -23.29 -18.66
CA ARG A 303 2.96 -23.34 -18.40
C ARG A 303 3.63 -22.07 -18.90
N LYS A 304 4.41 -21.42 -18.03
CA LYS A 304 5.23 -20.26 -18.37
C LYS A 304 6.17 -20.55 -19.56
N SER A 305 6.76 -21.74 -19.59
CA SER A 305 7.67 -22.16 -20.66
C SER A 305 6.99 -22.25 -22.04
N ALA A 306 5.66 -22.30 -22.10
CA ALA A 306 4.92 -22.41 -23.36
C ALA A 306 4.50 -21.05 -23.95
N HIS A 307 4.71 -19.95 -23.23
CA HIS A 307 4.32 -18.60 -23.68
C HIS A 307 4.87 -18.24 -25.07
N PRO A 308 6.13 -18.55 -25.44
CA PRO A 308 6.62 -18.33 -26.80
C PRO A 308 5.79 -19.07 -27.86
N SER A 309 5.45 -20.34 -27.61
CA SER A 309 4.65 -21.16 -28.53
C SER A 309 3.19 -20.70 -28.62
N ILE A 310 2.62 -20.21 -27.52
CA ILE A 310 1.27 -19.62 -27.53
C ILE A 310 1.27 -18.35 -28.37
N LEU A 311 2.24 -17.44 -28.15
CA LEU A 311 2.37 -16.23 -28.94
C LEU A 311 2.58 -16.54 -30.42
N LYS A 312 3.45 -17.50 -30.75
CA LYS A 312 3.68 -17.93 -32.14
C LYS A 312 2.43 -18.50 -32.80
N PHE A 313 1.58 -19.18 -32.03
CA PHE A 313 0.31 -19.72 -32.54
C PHE A 313 -0.67 -18.60 -32.91
N VAL A 314 -0.78 -17.55 -32.09
CA VAL A 314 -1.71 -16.43 -32.36
C VAL A 314 -1.11 -15.32 -33.22
N LEU A 315 0.22 -15.29 -33.36
CA LEU A 315 0.98 -14.35 -34.19
C LEU A 315 1.93 -15.12 -35.15
N PRO A 316 1.38 -15.92 -36.08
CA PRO A 316 2.19 -16.81 -36.93
C PRO A 316 3.19 -16.06 -37.82
N HIS A 317 2.95 -14.78 -38.12
CA HIS A 317 3.84 -13.98 -38.98
C HIS A 317 4.95 -13.26 -38.22
N VAL A 318 4.95 -13.29 -36.88
CA VAL A 318 6.00 -12.69 -36.05
C VAL A 318 7.14 -13.70 -35.88
N ASP A 319 8.37 -13.28 -36.18
CA ASP A 319 9.56 -14.12 -35.99
C ASP A 319 9.93 -14.31 -34.51
N ASP A 320 10.79 -15.29 -34.24
CA ASP A 320 11.10 -15.71 -32.88
C ASP A 320 11.91 -14.66 -32.10
N ALA A 321 12.66 -13.80 -32.80
CA ALA A 321 13.41 -12.70 -32.19
C ALA A 321 12.44 -11.62 -31.67
N HIS A 322 11.42 -11.27 -32.45
CA HIS A 322 10.37 -10.36 -32.05
C HIS A 322 9.49 -10.95 -30.94
N ILE A 323 9.18 -12.25 -30.96
CA ILE A 323 8.50 -12.93 -29.85
C ILE A 323 9.32 -12.82 -28.55
N THR A 324 10.64 -13.01 -28.63
CA THR A 324 11.53 -12.88 -27.47
C THR A 324 11.55 -11.45 -26.95
N ALA A 325 11.64 -10.44 -27.84
CA ALA A 325 11.57 -9.03 -27.47
C ALA A 325 10.22 -8.65 -26.84
N LEU A 326 9.13 -9.25 -27.31
CA LEU A 326 7.79 -9.12 -26.75
C LEU A 326 7.73 -9.59 -25.29
N LEU A 327 8.23 -10.80 -25.03
CA LEU A 327 8.26 -11.40 -23.68
C LEU A 327 9.09 -10.58 -22.69
N ALA A 328 10.17 -9.94 -23.15
CA ALA A 328 11.03 -9.09 -22.34
C ALA A 328 10.41 -7.71 -22.03
N SER A 329 9.36 -7.29 -22.74
CA SER A 329 8.81 -5.94 -22.63
C SER A 329 7.77 -5.84 -21.51
N SER A 330 8.14 -5.22 -20.38
CA SER A 330 7.21 -4.94 -19.27
C SER A 330 6.03 -4.02 -19.63
N SER A 331 6.13 -3.26 -20.73
CA SER A 331 5.07 -2.36 -21.20
C SER A 331 4.08 -3.03 -22.17
N ARG A 332 4.44 -4.19 -22.73
CA ARG A 332 3.65 -4.91 -23.73
C ARG A 332 3.23 -6.29 -23.24
N PHE A 333 3.99 -6.90 -22.34
CA PHE A 333 3.76 -8.24 -21.82
C PHE A 333 3.69 -8.20 -20.28
N ASN A 334 2.59 -8.70 -19.74
CA ASN A 334 2.36 -8.81 -18.31
C ASN A 334 2.22 -10.28 -17.94
N LEU A 335 3.15 -10.77 -17.12
CA LEU A 335 3.12 -12.14 -16.61
C LEU A 335 2.16 -12.26 -15.43
N ASP A 336 1.23 -13.22 -15.51
CA ASP A 336 0.22 -13.47 -14.49
C ASP A 336 0.49 -14.81 -13.80
N ILE A 337 1.39 -14.80 -12.81
CA ILE A 337 1.77 -15.98 -11.99
C ILE A 337 0.55 -16.54 -11.24
N SER A 338 0.35 -17.85 -11.30
CA SER A 338 -0.75 -18.57 -10.64
C SER A 338 -0.33 -19.06 -9.26
N ALA A 339 -1.03 -18.63 -8.20
CA ALA A 339 -0.92 -19.20 -6.84
C ALA A 339 0.52 -19.37 -6.31
N HIS A 340 1.41 -18.42 -6.61
CA HIS A 340 2.85 -18.44 -6.31
C HIS A 340 3.73 -19.44 -7.06
N HIS A 341 3.26 -20.06 -8.13
CA HIS A 341 4.07 -21.01 -8.88
C HIS A 341 4.93 -20.33 -9.96
N GLY A 342 6.26 -20.52 -9.89
CA GLY A 342 7.19 -19.95 -10.86
C GLY A 342 7.01 -20.45 -12.30
N ASP A 343 6.53 -21.69 -12.43
CA ASP A 343 6.34 -22.38 -13.71
C ASP A 343 4.93 -22.27 -14.28
N LEU A 344 3.95 -21.85 -13.47
CA LEU A 344 2.54 -21.76 -13.85
C LEU A 344 2.12 -20.30 -13.94
N ALA A 345 1.80 -19.87 -15.15
CA ALA A 345 1.42 -18.49 -15.38
C ALA A 345 0.58 -18.35 -16.64
N GLY A 346 -0.42 -17.47 -16.55
CA GLY A 346 -1.01 -16.81 -17.70
C GLY A 346 -0.19 -15.59 -18.14
N PHE A 347 -0.70 -14.85 -19.10
CA PHE A 347 -0.16 -13.55 -19.48
C PHE A 347 -1.18 -12.68 -20.20
N ARG A 348 -0.91 -11.37 -20.23
CA ARG A 348 -1.57 -10.40 -21.10
C ARG A 348 -0.56 -9.74 -22.02
N CYS A 349 -0.87 -9.66 -23.31
CA CYS A 349 0.02 -9.12 -24.31
C CYS A 349 -0.67 -8.08 -25.20
N GLU A 350 -0.04 -6.92 -25.37
CA GLU A 350 -0.36 -5.89 -26.37
C GLU A 350 0.67 -5.97 -27.51
N PRO A 351 0.41 -6.73 -28.57
CA PRO A 351 1.38 -6.95 -29.64
C PRO A 351 1.64 -5.70 -30.51
N ARG A 352 0.78 -4.69 -30.51
CA ARG A 352 0.99 -3.42 -31.25
C ARG A 352 1.36 -3.66 -32.72
N SER A 353 2.48 -3.13 -33.21
CA SER A 353 2.95 -3.28 -34.59
C SER A 353 3.07 -4.74 -35.01
N ASP A 354 3.51 -5.61 -34.10
CA ASP A 354 3.77 -7.02 -34.39
C ASP A 354 2.46 -7.78 -34.62
N GLY A 355 1.34 -7.28 -34.07
CA GLY A 355 0.01 -7.85 -34.25
C GLY A 355 -0.74 -7.38 -35.49
N VAL A 356 -0.23 -6.38 -36.23
CA VAL A 356 -0.97 -5.75 -37.36
C VAL A 356 -1.24 -6.75 -38.48
N ARG A 357 -0.23 -7.54 -38.87
CA ARG A 357 -0.35 -8.51 -39.97
C ARG A 357 -1.30 -9.66 -39.63
N ASP A 358 -1.30 -10.08 -38.37
CA ASP A 358 -2.20 -11.11 -37.83
C ASP A 358 -3.55 -10.55 -37.38
N GLN A 359 -3.73 -9.22 -37.45
CA GLN A 359 -4.91 -8.50 -36.97
C GLN A 359 -5.26 -8.76 -35.50
N VAL A 360 -4.26 -9.10 -34.68
CA VAL A 360 -4.43 -9.32 -33.25
C VAL A 360 -4.01 -8.07 -32.49
N SER A 361 -4.95 -7.45 -31.77
CA SER A 361 -4.70 -6.20 -31.03
C SER A 361 -4.42 -6.42 -29.54
N TYR A 362 -4.89 -7.53 -28.98
CA TYR A 362 -4.72 -7.90 -27.59
C TYR A 362 -4.80 -9.43 -27.43
N ILE A 363 -4.03 -9.98 -26.49
CA ILE A 363 -4.00 -11.40 -26.17
C ILE A 363 -4.11 -11.54 -24.65
N ASN A 364 -4.97 -12.44 -24.18
CA ASN A 364 -5.16 -12.73 -22.76
C ASN A 364 -5.19 -14.24 -22.55
N VAL A 365 -4.26 -14.74 -21.75
CA VAL A 365 -4.06 -16.16 -21.46
C VAL A 365 -4.18 -16.33 -19.96
N TYR A 366 -5.17 -17.09 -19.51
CA TYR A 366 -5.44 -17.25 -18.09
C TYR A 366 -6.18 -18.56 -17.80
N THR A 367 -6.38 -18.84 -16.52
CA THR A 367 -7.12 -20.01 -16.05
C THR A 367 -8.44 -19.61 -15.39
N THR A 368 -9.46 -20.45 -15.53
CA THR A 368 -10.80 -20.16 -15.00
C THR A 368 -10.99 -20.58 -13.54
N ASP A 369 -9.99 -21.19 -12.89
CA ASP A 369 -10.06 -21.49 -11.45
C ASP A 369 -10.23 -20.22 -10.58
N LYS A 370 -9.97 -19.03 -11.14
CA LYS A 370 -10.30 -17.76 -10.50
C LYS A 370 -11.80 -17.48 -10.40
N GLU A 371 -12.66 -18.15 -11.16
CA GLU A 371 -14.11 -17.91 -11.20
C GLU A 371 -14.76 -18.08 -9.82
N GLY A 372 -14.33 -19.09 -9.04
CA GLY A 372 -14.75 -19.27 -7.64
C GLY A 372 -14.35 -18.13 -6.69
N SER A 373 -13.47 -17.22 -7.12
CA SER A 373 -13.05 -16.04 -6.35
C SER A 373 -13.38 -14.71 -7.04
N TYR A 374 -14.01 -14.74 -8.22
CA TYR A 374 -14.25 -13.56 -9.03
C TYR A 374 -15.41 -12.73 -8.47
N GLN A 375 -15.15 -11.44 -8.24
CA GLN A 375 -16.15 -10.51 -7.69
C GLN A 375 -16.12 -9.20 -8.47
N LEU A 376 -17.30 -8.76 -8.96
CA LEU A 376 -17.46 -7.48 -9.66
C LEU A 376 -17.40 -6.26 -8.72
N HIS A 377 -17.65 -6.48 -7.43
CA HIS A 377 -17.60 -5.46 -6.38
C HIS A 377 -16.51 -5.80 -5.36
N LYS A 378 -16.16 -4.83 -4.51
CA LYS A 378 -15.25 -5.07 -3.39
C LYS A 378 -15.89 -6.07 -2.42
N GLY A 379 -15.51 -7.33 -2.50
CA GLY A 379 -15.97 -8.41 -1.63
C GLY A 379 -14.82 -9.13 -0.93
N LEU A 380 -15.09 -10.35 -0.49
CA LEU A 380 -14.18 -11.21 0.26
C LEU A 380 -12.80 -11.35 -0.41
N PHE A 381 -12.73 -11.64 -1.71
CA PHE A 381 -11.49 -11.92 -2.44
C PHE A 381 -10.80 -10.67 -3.01
N THR A 382 -11.22 -9.48 -2.57
CA THR A 382 -10.55 -8.24 -2.97
C THR A 382 -9.10 -8.24 -2.48
N ARG A 383 -8.17 -7.75 -3.32
CA ARG A 383 -6.78 -7.52 -2.93
C ARG A 383 -6.70 -6.70 -1.63
N ARG A 384 -5.98 -7.22 -0.64
CA ARG A 384 -5.80 -6.62 0.68
C ARG A 384 -4.55 -5.74 0.70
N PRO A 385 -4.62 -4.50 1.21
CA PRO A 385 -3.44 -3.70 1.47
C PRO A 385 -2.69 -4.24 2.69
N THR A 386 -1.38 -3.96 2.78
CA THR A 386 -0.57 -4.34 3.96
C THR A 386 -1.12 -3.73 5.24
N SER A 387 -1.71 -2.52 5.18
CA SER A 387 -2.37 -1.88 6.33
C SER A 387 -3.51 -2.70 6.95
N ALA A 388 -4.00 -3.75 6.29
CA ALA A 388 -4.99 -4.67 6.86
C ALA A 388 -4.51 -5.44 8.10
N VAL A 389 -3.18 -5.55 8.32
CA VAL A 389 -2.60 -6.19 9.51
C VAL A 389 -2.46 -5.23 10.70
N LEU A 390 -2.82 -3.94 10.53
CA LEU A 390 -2.78 -2.97 11.62
C LEU A 390 -3.89 -3.26 12.64
N PRO A 391 -3.73 -2.87 13.92
CA PRO A 391 -4.64 -3.24 14.99
C PRO A 391 -6.13 -2.95 14.71
N ALA A 392 -6.44 -1.84 14.05
CA ALA A 392 -7.82 -1.45 13.72
C ALA A 392 -8.51 -2.37 12.69
N PHE A 393 -7.74 -3.11 11.88
CA PHE A 393 -8.27 -3.90 10.76
C PHE A 393 -7.99 -5.41 10.89
N MET A 394 -7.10 -5.80 11.80
CA MET A 394 -6.63 -7.18 11.97
C MET A 394 -7.78 -8.18 12.19
N GLU A 395 -8.74 -7.88 13.06
CA GLU A 395 -9.87 -8.78 13.33
C GLU A 395 -10.73 -9.05 12.08
N LYS A 396 -10.97 -8.00 11.29
CA LYS A 396 -11.69 -8.15 10.02
C LYS A 396 -10.88 -8.99 9.03
N LEU A 397 -9.58 -8.74 8.93
CA LEU A 397 -8.69 -9.52 8.07
C LEU A 397 -8.71 -11.01 8.45
N MET A 398 -8.61 -11.33 9.74
CA MET A 398 -8.65 -12.72 10.23
C MET A 398 -9.95 -13.41 9.84
N LYS A 399 -11.11 -12.78 10.09
CA LYS A 399 -12.42 -13.31 9.69
C LYS A 399 -12.52 -13.52 8.18
N ASP A 400 -11.97 -12.58 7.40
CA ASP A 400 -11.96 -12.68 5.94
C ASP A 400 -11.08 -13.86 5.48
N VAL A 401 -9.88 -14.05 6.05
CA VAL A 401 -8.98 -15.17 5.70
C VAL A 401 -9.61 -16.52 6.08
N GLU A 402 -10.24 -16.63 7.25
CA GLU A 402 -10.96 -17.84 7.66
C GLU A 402 -12.14 -18.15 6.74
N SER A 403 -12.88 -17.13 6.31
CA SER A 403 -13.97 -17.27 5.34
C SER A 403 -13.46 -17.71 3.95
N MET A 404 -12.32 -17.17 3.51
CA MET A 404 -11.66 -17.62 2.27
C MET A 404 -11.24 -19.08 2.36
N ALA A 405 -10.60 -19.48 3.47
CA ALA A 405 -10.16 -20.86 3.69
C ALA A 405 -11.35 -21.82 3.70
N GLY A 406 -12.47 -21.45 4.32
CA GLY A 406 -13.72 -22.23 4.30
C GLY A 406 -14.27 -22.44 2.89
N GLN A 407 -14.30 -21.40 2.05
CA GLN A 407 -14.74 -21.52 0.65
C GLN A 407 -13.79 -22.37 -0.18
N VAL A 408 -12.48 -22.21 -0.01
CA VAL A 408 -11.47 -23.02 -0.70
C VAL A 408 -11.54 -24.49 -0.29
N ALA A 409 -11.80 -24.78 0.99
CA ALA A 409 -12.00 -26.14 1.47
C ALA A 409 -13.26 -26.78 0.86
N GLN A 410 -14.32 -26.02 0.58
CA GLN A 410 -15.48 -26.55 -0.13
C GLN A 410 -15.12 -26.94 -1.56
N TYR A 411 -14.25 -26.20 -2.25
CA TYR A 411 -13.82 -26.52 -3.62
C TYR A 411 -12.99 -27.80 -3.74
N SER A 412 -12.40 -28.29 -2.64
CA SER A 412 -11.69 -29.58 -2.62
C SER A 412 -12.60 -30.78 -2.34
N GLN A 413 -13.91 -30.59 -2.11
CA GLN A 413 -14.83 -31.69 -1.83
C GLN A 413 -15.37 -32.36 -3.10
N GLU A 414 -15.64 -33.66 -3.01
CA GLU A 414 -16.15 -34.47 -4.14
C GLU A 414 -17.54 -34.05 -4.63
N GLU A 415 -18.33 -33.38 -3.79
CA GLU A 415 -19.67 -32.92 -4.12
C GLU A 415 -19.66 -31.61 -4.93
N SER A 416 -18.63 -30.78 -4.78
CA SER A 416 -18.54 -29.47 -5.45
C SER A 416 -17.71 -29.52 -6.74
N ARG A 417 -16.68 -30.37 -6.81
CA ARG A 417 -15.77 -30.60 -7.95
C ARG A 417 -15.45 -29.33 -8.74
N HIS A 418 -14.87 -28.33 -8.08
CA HIS A 418 -14.57 -27.07 -8.76
C HIS A 418 -13.35 -27.25 -9.69
N GLU A 419 -13.62 -27.41 -10.97
CA GLU A 419 -12.58 -27.54 -12.01
C GLU A 419 -11.99 -26.17 -12.40
N GLY A 420 -10.91 -26.21 -13.17
CA GLY A 420 -10.30 -25.01 -13.74
C GLY A 420 -9.82 -25.27 -15.16
N ASN A 421 -10.18 -24.38 -16.07
CA ASN A 421 -9.90 -24.51 -17.50
C ASN A 421 -8.78 -23.56 -17.91
N CYS A 422 -8.03 -23.93 -18.94
CA CYS A 422 -7.09 -23.03 -19.58
C CYS A 422 -7.80 -22.27 -20.69
N ARG A 423 -7.68 -20.94 -20.69
CA ARG A 423 -8.35 -20.06 -21.64
C ARG A 423 -7.36 -19.14 -22.35
N LEU A 424 -7.51 -19.06 -23.67
CA LEU A 424 -6.79 -18.15 -24.55
C LEU A 424 -7.81 -17.28 -25.27
N GLU A 425 -7.70 -15.98 -25.10
CA GLU A 425 -8.53 -14.97 -25.75
C GLU A 425 -7.68 -14.06 -26.63
N VAL A 426 -8.18 -13.74 -27.81
CA VAL A 426 -7.58 -12.77 -28.71
C VAL A 426 -8.61 -11.75 -29.16
N ARG A 427 -8.19 -10.48 -29.22
CA ARG A 427 -9.00 -9.40 -29.77
C ARG A 427 -8.66 -9.16 -31.23
N VAL A 428 -9.64 -9.36 -32.08
CA VAL A 428 -9.52 -9.23 -33.54
C VAL A 428 -10.61 -8.32 -34.11
N PRO A 429 -10.43 -7.74 -35.31
CA PRO A 429 -11.51 -7.13 -36.07
C PRO A 429 -12.67 -8.12 -36.27
N LEU A 430 -13.89 -7.58 -36.29
CA LEU A 430 -15.10 -8.38 -36.46
C LEU A 430 -15.09 -9.10 -37.81
N SER A 431 -14.39 -8.59 -38.83
CA SER A 431 -14.31 -9.20 -40.17
C SER A 431 -13.63 -10.59 -40.20
N ILE A 432 -12.71 -10.87 -39.28
CA ILE A 432 -11.98 -12.16 -39.23
C ILE A 432 -12.45 -13.09 -38.10
N HIS A 433 -13.56 -12.74 -37.46
CA HIS A 433 -14.07 -13.48 -36.33
C HIS A 433 -14.35 -14.96 -36.65
N SER A 434 -14.76 -15.31 -37.87
CA SER A 434 -15.19 -16.68 -38.21
C SER A 434 -14.04 -17.67 -38.35
N THR A 435 -12.81 -17.19 -38.59
CA THR A 435 -11.61 -18.01 -38.81
C THR A 435 -10.67 -18.03 -37.60
N THR A 436 -10.83 -17.05 -36.69
CA THR A 436 -9.99 -16.89 -35.49
C THR A 436 -10.24 -18.01 -34.47
N LEU A 437 -9.17 -18.68 -34.00
CA LEU A 437 -9.20 -19.76 -32.99
C LEU A 437 -10.17 -20.91 -33.31
N THR A 438 -10.29 -21.30 -34.58
CA THR A 438 -11.09 -22.45 -35.02
C THR A 438 -10.40 -23.80 -34.82
N THR A 439 -9.10 -23.78 -34.47
CA THR A 439 -8.31 -24.96 -34.15
C THR A 439 -7.40 -24.67 -32.96
N PHE A 440 -6.89 -25.73 -32.32
CA PHE A 440 -5.87 -25.60 -31.28
C PHE A 440 -4.77 -26.65 -31.51
N PRO A 441 -3.48 -26.27 -31.58
CA PRO A 441 -2.42 -27.21 -31.95
C PRO A 441 -2.25 -28.33 -30.91
N PRO A 442 -2.22 -29.62 -31.31
CA PRO A 442 -2.10 -30.70 -30.33
C PRO A 442 -0.84 -30.67 -29.47
N ARG A 443 0.28 -30.26 -30.07
CA ARG A 443 1.54 -30.06 -29.34
C ARG A 443 1.42 -28.95 -28.29
N LEU A 444 0.66 -27.90 -28.57
CA LEU A 444 0.43 -26.83 -27.61
C LEU A 444 -0.51 -27.29 -26.49
N ALA A 445 -1.48 -28.15 -26.79
CA ALA A 445 -2.31 -28.76 -25.75
C ALA A 445 -1.47 -29.62 -24.79
N LEU A 446 -0.65 -30.51 -25.33
CA LEU A 446 0.14 -31.44 -24.52
C LEU A 446 1.28 -30.75 -23.75
N ASN A 447 1.96 -29.80 -24.38
CA ASN A 447 3.15 -29.16 -23.80
C ASN A 447 2.85 -27.79 -23.18
N GLY A 448 1.68 -27.21 -23.43
CA GLY A 448 1.33 -25.87 -22.97
C GLY A 448 0.69 -25.81 -21.60
N MET A 449 0.21 -26.94 -21.08
CA MET A 449 -0.59 -26.99 -19.87
C MET A 449 -0.08 -28.04 -18.89
N ALA A 450 -0.25 -27.75 -17.60
CA ALA A 450 -0.13 -28.69 -16.51
C ALA A 450 -1.53 -29.06 -16.01
N ARG A 451 -1.74 -30.30 -15.59
CA ARG A 451 -2.98 -30.81 -15.03
C ARG A 451 -2.78 -31.21 -13.57
N TYR A 452 -3.71 -30.83 -12.74
CA TYR A 452 -3.78 -31.26 -11.34
C TYR A 452 -5.16 -31.81 -11.07
N HIS A 453 -5.25 -32.86 -10.26
CA HIS A 453 -6.55 -33.23 -9.70
C HIS A 453 -7.09 -32.05 -8.89
N TYR A 454 -8.40 -31.77 -9.00
CA TYR A 454 -8.98 -30.57 -8.38
C TYR A 454 -8.69 -30.51 -6.87
N THR A 455 -8.71 -31.66 -6.18
CA THR A 455 -8.38 -31.72 -4.75
C THR A 455 -6.97 -31.23 -4.46
N THR A 456 -5.97 -31.64 -5.24
CA THR A 456 -4.57 -31.21 -5.05
C THR A 456 -4.42 -29.71 -5.21
N TRP A 457 -5.05 -29.13 -6.25
CA TRP A 457 -4.95 -27.69 -6.51
C TRP A 457 -5.62 -26.85 -5.42
N TRP A 458 -6.82 -27.23 -4.98
CA TRP A 458 -7.54 -26.50 -3.95
C TRP A 458 -6.94 -26.70 -2.57
N MET A 459 -6.43 -27.90 -2.26
CA MET A 459 -5.74 -28.16 -1.00
C MET A 459 -4.42 -27.41 -0.88
N LEU A 460 -3.69 -27.20 -1.97
CA LEU A 460 -2.54 -26.27 -1.98
C LEU A 460 -2.94 -24.88 -1.47
N LYS A 461 -3.99 -24.29 -2.07
CA LYS A 461 -4.48 -22.97 -1.68
C LYS A 461 -4.96 -22.98 -0.22
N PHE A 462 -5.67 -24.03 0.18
CA PHE A 462 -6.16 -24.20 1.56
C PHE A 462 -5.02 -24.25 2.58
N HIS A 463 -3.99 -25.08 2.36
CA HIS A 463 -2.86 -25.20 3.28
C HIS A 463 -2.07 -23.89 3.37
N ARG A 464 -1.87 -23.21 2.25
CA ARG A 464 -1.23 -21.88 2.23
C ARG A 464 -2.04 -20.85 3.01
N LEU A 465 -3.37 -20.80 2.83
CA LEU A 465 -4.25 -19.91 3.61
C LEU A 465 -4.23 -20.24 5.10
N THR A 466 -4.21 -21.52 5.45
CA THR A 466 -4.17 -21.99 6.84
C THR A 466 -2.87 -21.54 7.51
N ALA A 467 -1.72 -21.76 6.88
CA ALA A 467 -0.44 -21.31 7.41
C ALA A 467 -0.36 -19.78 7.53
N ILE A 468 -0.88 -19.02 6.55
CA ILE A 468 -0.98 -17.55 6.62
C ILE A 468 -1.88 -17.13 7.80
N ALA A 469 -3.03 -17.78 7.98
CA ALA A 469 -3.94 -17.50 9.08
C ALA A 469 -3.27 -17.76 10.44
N TRP A 470 -2.49 -18.83 10.55
CA TRP A 470 -1.74 -19.14 11.78
C TRP A 470 -0.66 -18.09 12.05
N ALA A 471 0.12 -17.70 11.05
CA ALA A 471 1.12 -16.63 11.21
C ALA A 471 0.46 -15.31 11.65
N LEU A 472 -0.60 -14.88 10.98
CA LEU A 472 -1.32 -13.64 11.32
C LEU A 472 -1.97 -13.69 12.70
N ARG A 473 -2.51 -14.85 13.11
CA ARG A 473 -3.07 -15.05 14.45
C ARG A 473 -2.00 -14.87 15.53
N HIS A 474 -0.85 -15.50 15.37
CA HIS A 474 0.24 -15.35 16.34
C HIS A 474 0.80 -13.93 16.35
N ILE A 475 0.94 -13.27 15.18
CA ILE A 475 1.31 -11.84 15.11
C ILE A 475 0.30 -10.97 15.86
N ARG A 476 -1.00 -11.21 15.69
CA ARG A 476 -2.04 -10.47 16.42
C ARG A 476 -1.89 -10.63 17.92
N ASP A 477 -1.66 -11.86 18.37
CA ASP A 477 -1.58 -12.27 19.77
C ASP A 477 -0.23 -11.90 20.42
N SER A 478 0.77 -11.49 19.62
CA SER A 478 2.05 -10.96 20.10
C SER A 478 1.90 -9.63 20.86
N PRO A 479 2.76 -9.37 21.86
CA PRO A 479 2.85 -8.07 22.52
C PRO A 479 3.03 -6.93 21.51
N PRO A 480 2.48 -5.72 21.77
CA PRO A 480 2.57 -4.62 20.83
C PRO A 480 4.01 -4.25 20.42
N GLU A 481 4.97 -4.39 21.32
CA GLU A 481 6.41 -4.21 21.11
C GLU A 481 6.94 -5.18 20.04
N VAL A 482 6.57 -6.45 20.16
CA VAL A 482 6.98 -7.52 19.23
C VAL A 482 6.37 -7.31 17.85
N ARG A 483 5.12 -6.85 17.78
CA ARG A 483 4.45 -6.52 16.51
C ARG A 483 5.09 -5.32 15.81
N ALA A 484 5.67 -4.41 16.59
CA ALA A 484 6.37 -3.23 16.08
C ALA A 484 7.80 -3.55 15.60
N TRP A 485 8.34 -4.74 15.91
CA TRP A 485 9.64 -5.14 15.38
C TRP A 485 9.65 -5.16 13.86
N ARG A 486 10.79 -4.74 13.30
CA ARG A 486 11.00 -4.72 11.85
C ARG A 486 10.72 -6.08 11.21
N SER A 487 11.29 -7.14 11.77
CA SER A 487 11.14 -8.51 11.27
C SER A 487 9.69 -9.01 11.31
N SER A 488 8.92 -8.63 12.33
CA SER A 488 7.48 -8.91 12.44
C SER A 488 6.66 -8.13 11.41
N LEU A 489 6.97 -6.85 11.20
CA LEU A 489 6.29 -6.01 10.20
C LEU A 489 6.58 -6.48 8.77
N ILE A 490 7.79 -6.94 8.48
CA ILE A 490 8.15 -7.54 7.19
C ILE A 490 7.40 -8.87 7.02
N LEU A 491 7.38 -9.74 8.04
CA LEU A 491 6.62 -10.99 7.99
C LEU A 491 5.14 -10.75 7.69
N ALA A 492 4.49 -9.85 8.42
CA ALA A 492 3.09 -9.51 8.22
C ALA A 492 2.81 -8.97 6.80
N SER A 493 3.75 -8.18 6.27
CA SER A 493 3.70 -7.70 4.87
C SER A 493 3.82 -8.85 3.87
N CYS A 494 4.76 -9.77 4.10
CA CYS A 494 4.97 -10.96 3.28
C CYS A 494 3.74 -11.90 3.35
N CYS A 495 3.07 -12.03 4.49
CA CYS A 495 1.79 -12.75 4.60
C CYS A 495 0.68 -12.14 3.73
N ILE A 496 0.54 -10.80 3.69
CA ILE A 496 -0.43 -10.13 2.80
C ILE A 496 -0.06 -10.28 1.33
N TYR A 497 1.21 -10.15 0.99
CA TYR A 497 1.71 -10.43 -0.36
C TYR A 497 1.33 -11.85 -0.78
N MET A 498 1.58 -12.82 0.11
CA MET A 498 1.29 -14.23 -0.13
C MET A 498 -0.22 -14.49 -0.25
N LEU A 499 -1.03 -13.94 0.65
CA LEU A 499 -2.48 -14.06 0.65
C LEU A 499 -3.09 -13.58 -0.66
N ASN A 500 -2.68 -12.39 -1.12
CA ASN A 500 -3.18 -11.83 -2.37
C ASN A 500 -2.85 -12.71 -3.56
N ALA A 501 -1.61 -13.21 -3.62
CA ALA A 501 -1.13 -13.98 -4.76
C ALA A 501 -1.72 -15.41 -4.87
N ILE A 502 -2.49 -15.87 -3.89
CA ILE A 502 -3.27 -17.12 -3.97
C ILE A 502 -4.45 -16.98 -4.97
N PHE A 503 -5.07 -15.79 -5.05
CA PHE A 503 -6.30 -15.56 -5.81
C PHE A 503 -6.14 -14.55 -6.95
N VAL A 504 -5.21 -13.59 -6.81
CA VAL A 504 -4.94 -12.58 -7.82
C VAL A 504 -3.46 -12.61 -8.20
N ARG A 505 -3.07 -11.96 -9.32
CA ARG A 505 -1.65 -11.78 -9.67
C ARG A 505 -0.87 -11.20 -8.48
N PRO A 506 0.37 -11.64 -8.21
CA PRO A 506 1.27 -10.95 -7.27
C PRO A 506 1.41 -9.47 -7.60
N ALA A 507 1.63 -8.63 -6.58
CA ALA A 507 1.89 -7.22 -6.79
C ALA A 507 3.30 -7.02 -7.38
N ASP A 508 3.44 -6.16 -8.40
CA ASP A 508 4.67 -5.97 -9.17
C ASP A 508 5.21 -4.52 -9.13
N ASN A 509 4.65 -3.69 -8.24
CA ASN A 509 5.21 -2.37 -7.93
C ASN A 509 6.57 -2.50 -7.22
N SER A 510 7.38 -1.43 -7.25
CA SER A 510 8.74 -1.43 -6.70
C SER A 510 8.81 -1.94 -5.26
N ARG A 511 7.95 -1.43 -4.37
CA ARG A 511 7.89 -1.85 -2.95
C ARG A 511 7.58 -3.33 -2.79
N SER A 512 6.66 -3.88 -3.58
CA SER A 512 6.30 -5.31 -3.51
C SER A 512 7.40 -6.21 -4.05
N LYS A 513 8.16 -5.74 -5.06
CA LYS A 513 9.34 -6.45 -5.58
C LYS A 513 10.49 -6.45 -4.58
N GLU A 514 10.73 -5.33 -3.91
CA GLU A 514 11.74 -5.29 -2.84
C GLU A 514 11.34 -6.19 -1.67
N LEU A 515 10.07 -6.15 -1.25
CA LEU A 515 9.55 -7.06 -0.23
C LEU A 515 9.78 -8.53 -0.61
N SER A 516 9.40 -8.93 -1.84
CA SER A 516 9.55 -10.32 -2.26
C SER A 516 11.00 -10.78 -2.31
N ARG A 517 11.91 -9.90 -2.75
CA ARG A 517 13.36 -10.13 -2.80
C ARG A 517 13.97 -10.21 -1.41
N ALA A 518 13.67 -9.26 -0.53
CA ALA A 518 14.20 -9.25 0.84
C ALA A 518 13.79 -10.51 1.62
N CYS A 519 12.53 -10.95 1.46
CA CYS A 519 11.99 -12.10 2.19
C CYS A 519 12.47 -13.45 1.66
N THR A 520 12.99 -13.60 0.44
CA THR A 520 13.32 -14.93 -0.14
C THR A 520 14.68 -15.46 0.30
N LEU A 521 14.91 -16.77 0.15
CA LEU A 521 16.26 -17.35 0.13
C LEU A 521 17.14 -16.60 -0.88
N HIS A 522 18.38 -16.34 -0.51
CA HIS A 522 19.43 -15.89 -1.40
C HIS A 522 20.54 -16.95 -1.51
N THR A 523 21.13 -17.06 -2.69
CA THR A 523 22.24 -17.99 -2.98
C THR A 523 23.40 -17.23 -3.61
N ALA A 524 24.62 -17.72 -3.45
CA ALA A 524 25.78 -17.15 -4.14
C ALA A 524 25.59 -17.21 -5.66
N ARG A 525 26.02 -16.16 -6.38
CA ARG A 525 25.96 -16.10 -7.84
C ARG A 525 26.86 -17.14 -8.50
N ASP A 526 28.04 -17.40 -7.93
CA ASP A 526 29.01 -18.38 -8.42
C ASP A 526 29.28 -19.45 -7.37
N ALA A 527 28.91 -20.70 -7.67
CA ALA A 527 29.12 -21.83 -6.77
C ALA A 527 30.61 -22.10 -6.46
N ALA A 528 31.53 -21.63 -7.32
CA ALA A 528 32.97 -21.79 -7.15
C ALA A 528 33.62 -20.76 -6.20
N LEU A 529 32.92 -19.66 -5.88
CA LEU A 529 33.37 -18.62 -4.94
C LEU A 529 32.68 -18.74 -3.57
N ALA A 530 31.86 -19.78 -3.37
CA ALA A 530 31.11 -19.98 -2.12
C ALA A 530 31.99 -20.38 -0.92
N ASP A 531 33.26 -20.74 -1.17
CA ASP A 531 34.22 -21.17 -0.15
C ASP A 531 35.06 -20.01 0.45
N GLU A 532 35.02 -18.82 -0.14
CA GLU A 532 35.67 -17.61 0.39
C GLU A 532 34.59 -16.69 1.00
N GLU A 533 34.74 -16.40 2.30
CA GLU A 533 34.01 -15.41 3.13
C GLU A 533 32.68 -14.88 2.56
N PHE A 534 31.54 -15.30 3.15
CA PHE A 534 30.15 -15.04 2.71
C PHE A 534 29.86 -13.57 2.35
N ASP A 535 30.27 -13.14 1.16
CA ASP A 535 30.13 -11.78 0.69
C ASP A 535 28.66 -11.52 0.33
N ARG A 536 28.00 -10.71 1.17
CA ARG A 536 26.58 -10.36 1.01
C ARG A 536 26.31 -9.66 -0.32
N ASP A 537 27.32 -9.02 -0.92
CA ASP A 537 27.19 -8.34 -2.21
C ASP A 537 27.12 -9.32 -3.40
N ASN A 538 27.48 -10.60 -3.18
CA ASN A 538 27.43 -11.66 -4.20
C ASN A 538 26.18 -12.56 -4.13
N LEU A 539 25.24 -12.25 -3.22
CA LEU A 539 24.01 -13.01 -3.04
C LEU A 539 22.92 -12.56 -4.02
N VAL A 540 22.28 -13.53 -4.68
CA VAL A 540 21.13 -13.29 -5.57
C VAL A 540 19.85 -13.91 -4.99
N PRO A 541 18.70 -13.22 -5.07
CA PRO A 541 17.43 -13.74 -4.55
C PRO A 541 16.91 -14.89 -5.44
N VAL A 542 16.47 -15.99 -4.81
CA VAL A 542 15.94 -17.18 -5.49
C VAL A 542 14.48 -16.97 -5.96
N GLU A 543 13.67 -16.24 -5.19
CA GLU A 543 12.27 -15.93 -5.44
C GLU A 543 11.43 -17.18 -5.82
N TYR A 544 10.95 -17.24 -7.06
CA TYR A 544 10.10 -18.32 -7.56
C TYR A 544 10.89 -19.51 -8.11
N ALA A 545 12.23 -19.49 -8.10
CA ALA A 545 13.05 -20.57 -8.63
C ALA A 545 13.02 -21.85 -7.78
N GLN A 546 12.46 -21.80 -6.56
CA GLN A 546 12.08 -22.98 -5.78
C GLN A 546 10.77 -23.63 -6.26
N GLY A 547 10.20 -23.14 -7.37
CA GLY A 547 8.93 -23.59 -7.94
C GLY A 547 7.70 -23.02 -7.24
N LEU A 548 7.78 -22.75 -5.93
CA LEU A 548 6.85 -21.94 -5.13
C LEU A 548 7.59 -20.76 -4.50
N TYR A 549 6.87 -19.66 -4.25
CA TYR A 549 7.41 -18.57 -3.42
C TYR A 549 7.42 -18.97 -1.93
N PHE A 550 8.63 -18.96 -1.37
CA PHE A 550 8.90 -19.19 0.04
C PHE A 550 9.63 -18.00 0.64
N VAL A 551 9.38 -17.73 1.93
CA VAL A 551 10.25 -16.85 2.71
C VAL A 551 11.51 -17.60 3.15
N SER A 552 12.61 -16.90 3.41
CA SER A 552 13.89 -17.52 3.76
C SER A 552 13.80 -18.30 5.07
N GLN A 553 13.31 -17.70 6.14
CA GLN A 553 13.16 -18.37 7.43
C GLN A 553 12.14 -17.65 8.29
N ILE A 554 11.28 -18.42 8.95
CA ILE A 554 10.41 -17.94 10.02
C ILE A 554 10.97 -18.53 11.31
N LEU A 555 11.15 -17.68 12.31
CA LEU A 555 11.59 -18.06 13.66
C LEU A 555 10.44 -17.80 14.64
N MET A 556 10.30 -18.69 15.61
CA MET A 556 9.33 -18.56 16.71
C MET A 556 10.04 -18.02 17.94
N GLU A 557 9.83 -16.74 18.23
CA GLU A 557 10.34 -16.10 19.44
C GLU A 557 9.61 -16.65 20.66
N GLN A 558 10.36 -17.19 21.63
CA GLN A 558 9.82 -17.84 22.84
C GLN A 558 8.74 -18.89 22.52
N ASP A 559 8.89 -19.62 21.42
CA ASP A 559 7.93 -20.61 20.89
C ASP A 559 6.52 -20.05 20.60
N LYS A 560 6.38 -18.73 20.48
CA LYS A 560 5.07 -18.06 20.39
C LYS A 560 4.95 -17.02 19.29
N TRP A 561 5.96 -16.17 19.10
CA TRP A 561 5.80 -15.00 18.24
C TRP A 561 6.59 -15.15 16.95
N PRO A 562 5.93 -15.34 15.80
CA PRO A 562 6.63 -15.54 14.55
C PRO A 562 7.25 -14.23 14.08
N ARG A 563 8.50 -14.31 13.64
CA ARG A 563 9.24 -13.21 13.02
C ARG A 563 10.11 -13.76 11.89
N LEU A 564 10.54 -12.90 10.99
CA LEU A 564 11.65 -13.24 10.11
C LEU A 564 12.97 -13.18 10.89
N ASN A 565 13.99 -13.80 10.31
CA ASN A 565 15.37 -13.67 10.76
C ASN A 565 15.81 -12.19 10.77
N ALA A 566 16.55 -11.77 11.79
CA ALA A 566 16.98 -10.37 11.99
C ALA A 566 17.78 -9.80 10.81
N PHE A 567 18.50 -10.66 10.07
CA PHE A 567 19.26 -10.27 8.88
C PHE A 567 18.40 -9.97 7.65
N VAL A 568 17.10 -10.29 7.67
CA VAL A 568 16.17 -9.88 6.62
C VAL A 568 15.86 -8.39 6.80
N THR A 569 16.51 -7.57 5.97
CA THR A 569 16.39 -6.12 5.99
C THR A 569 15.69 -5.60 4.73
N MET A 570 15.13 -4.40 4.83
CA MET A 570 14.42 -3.69 3.77
C MET A 570 14.65 -2.20 4.02
N ASP A 571 14.48 -1.32 3.04
CA ASP A 571 14.51 0.12 3.31
C ASP A 571 13.28 0.59 4.12
N ASP A 572 13.45 1.61 4.99
CA ASP A 572 12.36 2.14 5.84
C ASP A 572 11.25 2.77 5.00
N ASP A 573 11.59 3.57 3.98
CA ASP A 573 10.59 4.23 3.14
C ASP A 573 9.79 3.20 2.32
N HIS A 574 10.42 2.09 1.93
CA HIS A 574 9.74 0.99 1.26
C HIS A 574 8.86 0.18 2.21
N LEU A 575 9.36 -0.21 3.39
CA LEU A 575 8.61 -0.98 4.37
C LEU A 575 7.37 -0.22 4.84
N TYR A 576 7.53 0.96 5.43
CA TYR A 576 6.38 1.73 5.95
C TYR A 576 5.49 2.25 4.79
N GLY A 577 6.09 2.51 3.63
CA GLY A 577 5.36 2.79 2.40
C GLY A 577 4.41 1.67 1.94
N LEU A 578 4.64 0.40 2.28
CA LEU A 578 3.68 -0.69 2.05
C LEU A 578 2.43 -0.55 2.94
N TYR A 579 2.61 -0.10 4.18
CA TYR A 579 1.53 0.21 5.12
C TYR A 579 0.79 1.52 4.78
N GLY A 580 1.31 2.31 3.82
CA GLY A 580 0.72 3.57 3.40
C GLY A 580 0.91 4.70 4.41
N SER A 581 1.94 4.59 5.28
CA SER A 581 2.24 5.57 6.32
C SER A 581 3.74 5.67 6.57
N ASP A 582 4.17 6.59 7.43
CA ASP A 582 5.57 6.70 7.86
C ASP A 582 5.85 5.84 9.10
N LYS A 583 7.14 5.67 9.42
CA LYS A 583 7.62 4.88 10.56
C LYS A 583 6.96 5.29 11.89
N GLU A 584 6.96 6.58 12.19
CA GLU A 584 6.46 7.09 13.47
C GLU A 584 4.97 6.80 13.60
N SER A 585 4.20 7.03 12.53
CA SER A 585 2.77 6.74 12.48
C SER A 585 2.45 5.26 12.67
N ILE A 586 3.24 4.35 12.09
CA ILE A 586 3.06 2.91 12.29
C ILE A 586 3.42 2.48 13.70
N LEU A 587 4.56 2.93 14.22
CA LEU A 587 4.98 2.64 15.60
C LEU A 587 3.98 3.17 16.62
N GLN A 588 3.38 4.35 16.39
CA GLN A 588 2.29 4.91 17.19
C GLN A 588 1.08 3.97 17.31
N LEU A 589 0.72 3.24 16.26
CA LEU A 589 -0.44 2.35 16.28
C LEU A 589 -0.22 1.14 17.20
N PHE A 590 1.02 0.69 17.33
CA PHE A 590 1.39 -0.43 18.20
C PHE A 590 1.79 0.03 19.59
N LEU A 591 2.48 1.17 19.71
CA LEU A 591 3.05 1.72 20.94
C LEU A 591 2.45 3.11 21.24
N PRO A 592 1.13 3.21 21.48
CA PRO A 592 0.43 4.49 21.61
C PRO A 592 0.85 5.31 22.85
N ALA A 593 1.56 4.71 23.80
CA ALA A 593 2.14 5.43 24.94
C ALA A 593 3.36 6.28 24.55
N LEU A 594 4.07 5.92 23.47
CA LEU A 594 5.29 6.60 23.03
C LEU A 594 5.01 7.73 22.03
N PHE A 595 3.92 7.62 21.26
CA PHE A 595 3.64 8.54 20.15
C PHE A 595 2.12 8.70 20.01
N ARG A 596 1.54 9.85 20.34
CA ARG A 596 0.17 10.19 19.94
C ARG A 596 0.11 11.54 19.23
N ASN A 597 -0.04 11.51 17.90
CA ASN A 597 -0.49 12.63 17.09
C ASN A 597 -2.00 12.57 16.84
N ALA A 598 -2.66 13.74 16.84
CA ALA A 598 -3.99 13.95 16.30
C ALA A 598 -3.92 14.41 14.83
N ASP A 599 -4.97 14.12 14.05
CA ASP A 599 -5.12 14.42 12.62
C ASP A 599 -4.74 15.87 12.24
N THR A 600 -4.05 16.02 11.10
CA THR A 600 -3.70 17.32 10.53
C THR A 600 -4.44 17.62 9.23
N ASN A 601 -4.88 18.88 9.16
CA ASN A 601 -5.49 19.58 8.03
C ASN A 601 -4.60 19.49 6.74
N PRO A 602 -5.16 19.08 5.58
CA PRO A 602 -4.42 18.83 4.32
C PRO A 602 -3.75 20.06 3.66
N GLY A 603 -3.76 21.24 4.30
CA GLY A 603 -3.17 22.47 3.75
C GLY A 603 -1.81 22.89 4.31
N ARG A 604 -1.15 22.12 5.20
CA ARG A 604 0.07 22.60 5.89
C ARG A 604 1.37 22.06 5.28
N ILE A 605 2.20 22.97 4.77
CA ILE A 605 3.51 22.69 4.16
C ILE A 605 4.58 22.49 5.26
N HIS A 606 5.37 21.41 5.10
CA HIS A 606 6.43 20.96 6.00
C HIS A 606 7.71 21.82 5.94
N ASN A 607 8.13 22.39 7.07
CA ASN A 607 9.49 22.92 7.23
C ASN A 607 10.41 21.85 7.85
N ARG A 608 10.85 20.95 6.95
CA ARG A 608 12.14 20.24 6.87
C ARG A 608 12.78 19.69 8.17
N ARG A 609 12.74 18.35 8.26
CA ARG A 609 13.54 17.39 9.06
C ARG A 609 13.41 17.49 10.59
N SER A 610 12.63 16.58 11.17
CA SER A 610 12.59 16.31 12.61
C SER A 610 13.85 15.53 13.01
N ARG A 611 14.92 16.22 13.43
CA ARG A 611 16.01 15.57 14.18
C ARG A 611 15.73 15.70 15.67
N MET A 612 15.84 14.60 16.41
CA MET A 612 15.89 14.61 17.88
C MET A 612 17.12 15.37 18.36
N THR A 613 17.10 15.83 19.62
CA THR A 613 18.27 16.38 20.29
C THR A 613 19.37 15.33 20.45
N THR A 614 20.61 15.79 20.42
CA THR A 614 21.79 14.93 20.56
C THR A 614 21.89 14.37 21.98
N ASP A 615 22.46 13.17 22.13
CA ASP A 615 22.74 12.57 23.43
C ASP A 615 23.75 13.41 24.22
N VAL A 616 23.44 13.71 25.48
CA VAL A 616 24.36 14.40 26.39
C VAL A 616 25.63 13.60 26.65
N ALA A 617 25.57 12.27 26.57
CA ALA A 617 26.71 11.38 26.75
C ALA A 617 27.80 11.55 25.67
N LEU A 618 27.47 12.18 24.52
CA LEU A 618 28.48 12.52 23.51
C LEU A 618 29.34 13.74 23.90
N PHE A 619 28.91 14.50 24.92
CA PHE A 619 29.57 15.73 25.36
C PHE A 619 30.13 15.62 26.78
N ARG A 620 29.66 14.66 27.58
CA ARG A 620 30.03 14.51 28.99
C ARG A 620 30.11 13.03 29.37
N ASP A 621 31.16 12.69 30.10
CA ASP A 621 31.28 11.36 30.69
C ASP A 621 30.35 11.21 31.91
N ASN A 622 29.87 10.00 32.15
CA ASN A 622 28.97 9.71 33.27
C ASN A 622 29.63 9.95 34.64
N ASP A 623 30.96 9.92 34.71
CA ASP A 623 31.74 10.12 35.93
C ASP A 623 31.74 11.59 36.41
N ASP A 624 31.38 12.54 35.54
CA ASP A 624 31.29 13.97 35.86
C ASP A 624 29.91 14.39 36.43
N TYR A 625 29.08 13.41 36.81
CA TYR A 625 27.74 13.69 37.35
C TYR A 625 27.75 14.17 38.81
N ASN A 626 27.50 15.47 39.01
CA ASN A 626 27.30 16.08 40.34
C ASN A 626 25.81 16.29 40.71
N GLY A 627 24.89 15.52 40.11
CA GLY A 627 23.46 15.68 40.35
C GLY A 627 22.91 14.79 41.48
N PRO A 628 21.58 14.82 41.71
CA PRO A 628 20.95 14.03 42.76
C PRO A 628 21.03 12.53 42.53
N ASP A 629 21.16 11.79 43.63
CA ASP A 629 21.04 10.34 43.56
C ASP A 629 19.56 9.94 43.65
N PHE A 630 19.08 9.24 42.62
CA PHE A 630 17.67 8.84 42.50
C PHE A 630 17.40 7.47 43.16
N GLU A 631 18.17 7.11 44.18
CA GLU A 631 17.94 5.92 44.98
C GLU A 631 16.65 6.02 45.79
N ILE A 632 15.90 4.92 45.86
CA ILE A 632 14.68 4.83 46.68
C ILE A 632 15.06 4.12 47.98
N PRO A 633 15.06 4.82 49.14
CA PRO A 633 15.48 4.22 50.39
C PRO A 633 14.72 2.93 50.71
N ASN A 634 15.45 1.87 51.03
CA ASN A 634 14.92 0.55 51.43
C ASN A 634 14.06 -0.17 50.38
N ARG A 635 14.18 0.16 49.08
CA ARG A 635 13.43 -0.53 48.04
C ARG A 635 14.18 -0.57 46.70
N VAL A 636 14.57 -1.77 46.27
CA VAL A 636 15.07 -2.00 44.90
C VAL A 636 13.86 -2.01 43.96
N ILE A 637 13.73 -0.98 43.14
CA ILE A 637 12.78 -0.98 42.02
C ILE A 637 13.56 -1.42 40.78
N ALA A 638 13.27 -2.62 40.31
CA ALA A 638 13.77 -3.10 39.03
C ALA A 638 12.83 -2.63 37.91
N LEU A 639 13.41 -2.18 36.80
CA LEU A 639 12.65 -1.99 35.57
C LEU A 639 12.24 -3.37 35.06
N ALA A 640 10.99 -3.51 34.61
CA ALA A 640 10.59 -4.73 33.92
C ALA A 640 11.48 -4.88 32.65
N PRO A 641 12.08 -6.06 32.40
CA PRO A 641 12.96 -6.24 31.26
C PRO A 641 12.22 -5.94 29.96
N LYS A 642 12.83 -5.14 29.08
CA LYS A 642 12.31 -4.89 27.73
C LYS A 642 12.18 -6.22 26.99
N ILE A 643 11.06 -6.44 26.30
CA ILE A 643 10.93 -7.59 25.41
C ILE A 643 11.89 -7.37 24.24
N ARG A 644 12.95 -8.17 24.19
CA ARG A 644 13.96 -8.16 23.12
C ARG A 644 13.80 -9.37 22.23
N MET A 645 14.30 -9.23 21.02
CA MET A 645 14.47 -10.36 20.11
C MET A 645 15.57 -11.25 20.68
N THR A 646 15.35 -12.56 20.77
CA THR A 646 16.33 -13.52 21.27
C THR A 646 16.67 -14.55 20.20
N GLY A 647 17.76 -15.28 20.42
CA GLY A 647 18.26 -16.29 19.51
C GLY A 647 19.54 -15.86 18.78
N PRO A 648 20.25 -16.81 18.15
CA PRO A 648 21.57 -16.55 17.60
C PRO A 648 21.61 -15.44 16.55
N ASP A 649 20.53 -15.29 15.78
CA ASP A 649 20.44 -14.26 14.74
C ASP A 649 20.28 -12.85 15.32
N ALA A 650 19.57 -12.71 16.45
CA ALA A 650 19.37 -11.43 17.12
C ALA A 650 20.64 -10.97 17.84
N GLU A 651 21.35 -11.88 18.51
CA GLU A 651 22.60 -11.60 19.21
C GLU A 651 23.70 -11.13 18.24
N GLU A 652 23.86 -11.83 17.10
CA GLU A 652 24.84 -11.46 16.09
C GLU A 652 24.47 -10.13 15.41
N PHE A 653 23.19 -9.92 15.11
CA PHE A 653 22.73 -8.66 14.54
C PHE A 653 22.96 -7.48 15.50
N ALA A 654 22.70 -7.65 16.80
CA ALA A 654 22.99 -6.64 17.81
C ALA A 654 24.48 -6.33 17.90
N ALA A 655 25.35 -7.35 17.90
CA ALA A 655 26.80 -7.19 17.91
C ALA A 655 27.33 -6.38 16.71
N LEU A 656 26.68 -6.50 15.55
CA LEU A 656 27.05 -5.77 14.33
C LEU A 656 26.49 -4.34 14.25
N THR A 657 25.48 -3.99 15.05
CA THR A 657 24.76 -2.72 14.94
C THR A 657 25.16 -1.66 15.98
N LEU A 658 26.16 -1.94 16.83
CA LEU A 658 26.64 -1.04 17.89
C LEU A 658 25.53 -0.59 18.86
N ASP A 659 24.48 -1.39 19.04
CA ASP A 659 23.49 -1.13 20.10
C ASP A 659 24.15 -1.39 21.46
N ASP A 660 24.21 -0.36 22.31
CA ASP A 660 24.98 -0.36 23.56
C ASP A 660 24.41 -1.36 24.58
N PRO A 661 25.13 -2.45 24.91
CA PRO A 661 24.67 -3.46 25.87
C PRO A 661 24.57 -2.93 27.31
N GLU A 662 25.11 -1.74 27.61
CA GLU A 662 25.05 -1.14 28.96
C GLU A 662 23.62 -0.79 29.43
N ASP A 663 22.65 -0.69 28.53
CA ASP A 663 21.25 -0.42 28.88
C ASP A 663 20.51 -1.64 29.49
N GLU A 664 21.11 -2.84 29.52
CA GLU A 664 20.47 -4.09 29.97
C GLU A 664 20.30 -4.23 31.49
N ASN A 665 21.20 -3.63 32.26
CA ASN A 665 21.19 -3.70 33.73
C ASN A 665 20.98 -2.33 34.39
N MET A 666 20.43 -1.38 33.62
CA MET A 666 20.23 -0.04 34.13
C MET A 666 19.19 -0.06 35.25
N THR A 667 19.61 0.36 36.44
CA THR A 667 18.71 0.59 37.57
C THR A 667 17.81 1.79 37.29
N VAL A 668 16.67 1.86 37.98
CA VAL A 668 15.80 3.05 37.92
C VAL A 668 16.57 4.33 38.24
N ALA A 669 17.52 4.28 39.18
CA ALA A 669 18.35 5.41 39.55
C ALA A 669 19.24 5.89 38.38
N GLN A 670 19.90 4.95 37.69
CA GLN A 670 20.71 5.26 36.50
C GLN A 670 19.85 5.80 35.35
N ALA A 671 18.65 5.24 35.14
CA ALA A 671 17.73 5.72 34.11
C ALA A 671 17.26 7.15 34.39
N MET A 672 16.90 7.45 35.65
CA MET A 672 16.53 8.80 36.05
C MET A 672 17.71 9.77 35.98
N ARG A 673 18.94 9.31 36.27
CA ARG A 673 20.16 10.08 36.09
C ARG A 673 20.35 10.50 34.63
N LYS A 674 20.27 9.55 33.68
CA LYS A 674 20.35 9.84 32.23
C LYS A 674 19.29 10.87 31.81
N ILE A 675 18.04 10.66 32.23
CA ILE A 675 16.93 11.59 31.93
C ILE A 675 17.20 12.98 32.51
N TRP A 676 17.69 13.07 33.74
CA TRP A 676 17.98 14.32 34.44
C TRP A 676 19.17 15.07 33.82
N GLN A 677 20.21 14.37 33.36
CA GLN A 677 21.35 14.95 32.65
C GLN A 677 20.96 15.47 31.26
N GLN A 678 20.08 14.77 30.55
CA GLN A 678 19.64 15.14 29.20
C GLN A 678 18.68 16.35 29.22
N LEU A 679 17.87 16.49 30.29
CA LEU A 679 16.84 17.51 30.40
C LEU A 679 17.34 18.96 30.15
N PRO A 680 18.43 19.45 30.78
CA PRO A 680 18.97 20.78 30.52
C PRO A 680 19.32 21.05 29.06
N LEU A 681 20.02 20.11 28.42
CA LEU A 681 20.45 20.21 27.03
C LEU A 681 19.24 20.30 26.09
N ASP A 682 18.22 19.48 26.35
CA ASP A 682 16.97 19.49 25.57
C ASP A 682 16.22 20.82 25.73
N ILE A 683 16.17 21.38 26.94
CA ILE A 683 15.52 22.67 27.21
C ILE A 683 16.18 23.79 26.40
N VAL A 684 17.51 23.92 26.46
CA VAL A 684 18.23 25.02 25.79
C VAL A 684 18.27 24.86 24.28
N THR A 685 18.50 23.64 23.79
CA THR A 685 18.60 23.36 22.34
C THR A 685 17.28 23.62 21.61
N LEU A 686 16.16 23.45 22.30
CA LEU A 686 14.82 23.65 21.73
C LEU A 686 14.24 25.04 21.99
N SER A 687 15.08 25.98 22.45
CA SER A 687 14.74 27.39 22.54
C SER A 687 14.28 27.94 21.19
N PRO A 688 13.23 28.78 21.15
CA PRO A 688 12.76 29.39 19.92
C PRO A 688 13.76 30.41 19.36
N ASN A 689 13.69 30.63 18.04
CA ASN A 689 14.41 31.72 17.38
C ASN A 689 13.58 33.00 17.39
N LYS A 690 14.27 34.16 17.40
CA LYS A 690 13.67 35.48 17.18
C LYS A 690 13.06 35.54 15.76
N GLY A 691 11.97 36.28 15.58
CA GLY A 691 11.26 36.34 14.29
C GLY A 691 12.13 36.95 13.17
N GLY A 692 12.20 36.29 12.00
CA GLY A 692 13.00 36.74 10.84
C GLY A 692 14.13 35.77 10.47
N ARG A 693 14.44 35.61 9.18
CA ARG A 693 15.42 34.59 8.69
C ARG A 693 16.86 34.79 9.19
N ARG A 694 17.22 35.99 9.67
CA ARG A 694 18.59 36.35 10.09
C ARG A 694 18.77 36.46 11.61
N ASN A 695 17.70 36.29 12.39
CA ASN A 695 17.76 36.50 13.83
C ASN A 695 18.02 35.17 14.57
N GLY A 696 18.92 35.21 15.56
CA GLY A 696 19.34 34.03 16.34
C GLY A 696 18.30 33.51 17.34
N SER A 697 18.74 32.57 18.18
CA SER A 697 17.95 32.05 19.32
C SER A 697 17.62 33.17 20.31
N TYR A 698 16.54 32.99 21.09
CA TYR A 698 16.31 33.84 22.26
C TYR A 698 17.27 33.55 23.43
N ILE A 699 17.86 32.36 23.47
CA ILE A 699 18.96 32.04 24.40
C ILE A 699 20.27 32.55 23.80
N LEU A 700 21.02 33.31 24.60
CA LEU A 700 22.28 33.95 24.20
C LEU A 700 23.50 33.03 24.25
N LEU A 701 23.38 31.85 24.85
CA LEU A 701 24.48 30.89 24.98
C LEU A 701 25.02 30.45 23.59
N PRO A 702 26.35 30.56 23.37
CA PRO A 702 27.01 29.95 22.23
C PRO A 702 26.81 28.42 22.18
N LYS A 703 26.97 27.83 20.99
CA LYS A 703 26.76 26.38 20.80
C LYS A 703 27.60 25.51 21.72
N GLN A 704 28.87 25.85 21.92
CA GLN A 704 29.79 25.11 22.79
C GLN A 704 29.34 25.17 24.26
N GLU A 705 28.80 26.31 24.70
CA GLU A 705 28.26 26.45 26.05
C GLU A 705 26.94 25.70 26.22
N MET A 706 26.07 25.69 25.19
CA MET A 706 24.83 24.89 25.20
C MET A 706 25.09 23.40 25.41
N GLU A 707 26.15 22.86 24.80
CA GLU A 707 26.57 21.45 24.94
C GLU A 707 27.04 21.13 26.38
N LEU A 708 27.42 22.14 27.17
CA LEU A 708 27.92 22.02 28.56
C LEU A 708 26.90 22.43 29.65
N VAL A 709 25.68 22.83 29.27
CA VAL A 709 24.62 23.22 30.21
C VAL A 709 24.21 22.10 31.19
N THR A 710 24.32 22.35 32.50
CA THR A 710 23.82 21.48 33.58
C THR A 710 22.52 22.04 34.18
N MET A 711 21.98 21.37 35.21
CA MET A 711 20.83 21.89 35.96
C MET A 711 21.14 23.18 36.74
N ASP A 712 22.42 23.51 36.98
CA ASP A 712 22.82 24.73 37.70
C ASP A 712 22.35 26.01 37.00
N LEU A 713 22.20 25.95 35.68
CA LEU A 713 21.60 27.01 34.87
C LEU A 713 20.22 27.44 35.40
N PHE A 714 19.43 26.48 35.88
CA PHE A 714 18.07 26.67 36.36
C PHE A 714 17.99 27.03 37.85
N LEU A 715 19.14 27.07 38.54
CA LEU A 715 19.27 27.52 39.94
C LEU A 715 19.63 29.02 40.04
N SER A 716 20.10 29.63 38.95
CA SER A 716 20.40 31.06 38.90
C SER A 716 19.13 31.92 38.88
N ASN A 717 19.20 33.10 39.52
CA ASN A 717 18.21 34.17 39.39
C ASN A 717 18.73 35.37 38.57
N ASP A 718 19.96 35.29 38.07
CA ASP A 718 20.54 36.21 37.10
C ASP A 718 20.34 35.65 35.69
N PHE A 719 19.52 36.35 34.91
CA PHE A 719 19.13 35.98 33.56
C PHE A 719 19.90 36.75 32.48
N THR A 720 20.73 37.72 32.89
CA THR A 720 21.55 38.56 32.00
C THR A 720 22.38 37.76 31.00
N PRO A 721 23.05 36.64 31.36
CA PRO A 721 23.82 35.87 30.38
C PRO A 721 22.96 35.01 29.45
N LEU A 722 21.66 34.87 29.73
CA LEU A 722 20.79 33.92 29.02
C LEU A 722 19.84 34.59 28.06
N PHE A 723 19.35 35.78 28.39
CA PHE A 723 18.30 36.44 27.64
C PHE A 723 18.52 37.94 27.58
N GLU A 724 18.29 38.53 26.41
CA GLU A 724 18.13 39.99 26.28
C GLU A 724 16.82 40.47 26.93
N ARG A 725 15.77 39.66 26.85
CA ARG A 725 14.44 39.97 27.35
C ARG A 725 13.67 38.70 27.69
N ILE A 726 12.94 38.71 28.81
CA ILE A 726 12.04 37.62 29.22
C ILE A 726 10.70 38.16 29.73
N ARG A 727 9.71 37.28 29.73
CA ARG A 727 8.49 37.41 30.55
C ARG A 727 8.49 36.33 31.59
N TYR A 728 8.41 36.69 32.86
CA TYR A 728 8.33 35.71 33.93
C TYR A 728 7.00 35.78 34.67
N LYS A 729 6.56 34.64 35.20
CA LYS A 729 5.44 34.55 36.13
C LYS A 729 5.89 33.77 37.36
N VAL A 730 5.66 34.35 38.55
CA VAL A 730 5.92 33.68 39.82
C VAL A 730 4.76 32.74 40.12
N LEU A 731 5.07 31.46 40.37
CA LEU A 731 4.08 30.42 40.64
C LEU A 731 4.13 29.96 42.09
N SER A 732 2.96 29.68 42.67
CA SER A 732 2.84 28.93 43.92
C SER A 732 3.29 27.47 43.75
N LYS A 733 3.44 26.72 44.85
CA LYS A 733 3.82 25.30 44.82
C LYS A 733 2.86 24.44 43.98
N ASP A 734 1.55 24.62 44.18
CA ASP A 734 0.54 23.87 43.43
C ASP A 734 0.54 24.23 41.95
N GLU A 735 0.75 25.52 41.63
CA GLU A 735 0.88 25.97 40.25
C GLU A 735 2.18 25.47 39.59
N TRP A 736 3.30 25.44 40.31
CA TRP A 736 4.57 24.88 39.83
C TRP A 736 4.43 23.40 39.49
N GLN A 737 3.77 22.64 40.36
CA GLN A 737 3.51 21.22 40.14
C GLN A 737 2.61 21.01 38.91
N ARG A 738 1.45 21.66 38.90
CA ARG A 738 0.41 21.44 37.88
C ARG A 738 0.76 21.99 36.51
N PHE A 739 1.36 23.19 36.45
CA PHE A 739 1.60 23.88 35.19
C PHE A 739 3.01 23.66 34.64
N VAL A 740 3.98 23.26 35.45
CA VAL A 740 5.36 23.03 35.01
C VAL A 740 5.73 21.56 35.14
N PHE A 741 5.79 21.00 36.35
CA PHE A 741 6.27 19.62 36.56
C PHE A 741 5.46 18.58 35.80
N ASP A 742 4.13 18.58 35.91
CA ASP A 742 3.26 17.62 35.22
C ASP A 742 3.31 17.73 33.69
N LYS A 743 3.91 18.79 33.15
CA LYS A 743 4.16 18.96 31.71
C LYS A 743 5.53 18.43 31.27
N PHE A 744 6.55 18.61 32.10
CA PHE A 744 7.90 18.10 31.83
C PHE A 744 8.01 16.60 32.11
N PHE A 745 7.39 16.15 33.18
CA PHE A 745 7.26 14.75 33.53
C PHE A 745 5.77 14.44 33.59
N PRO A 746 5.11 14.07 32.50
CA PRO A 746 3.70 13.67 32.52
C PRO A 746 3.53 12.25 33.08
N ASN A 747 2.40 11.99 33.75
CA ASN A 747 2.00 10.62 34.08
C ASN A 747 1.45 9.96 32.81
N PRO A 748 2.00 8.84 32.30
CA PRO A 748 1.52 8.17 31.09
C PRO A 748 0.03 7.81 31.12
N ASP A 749 -0.52 7.51 32.31
CA ASP A 749 -1.96 7.22 32.49
C ASP A 749 -2.85 8.47 32.32
N ASP A 750 -2.32 9.66 32.63
CA ASP A 750 -3.06 10.93 32.62
C ASP A 750 -2.91 11.71 31.30
N VAL A 751 -2.16 11.17 30.32
CA VAL A 751 -1.99 11.79 29.00
C VAL A 751 -3.25 11.61 28.14
N ARG A 752 -4.37 12.14 28.62
CA ARG A 752 -5.49 12.53 27.77
C ARG A 752 -5.16 13.91 27.22
N HIS A 753 -4.76 13.94 25.94
CA HIS A 753 -4.65 15.13 25.10
C HIS A 753 -3.49 16.09 25.39
N VAL A 754 -2.40 15.90 24.64
CA VAL A 754 -1.56 17.02 24.19
C VAL A 754 -1.59 17.04 22.66
N PRO A 755 -2.63 17.62 22.03
CA PRO A 755 -2.90 17.40 20.61
C PRO A 755 -1.84 17.93 19.65
N HIS A 756 -0.91 18.78 20.09
CA HIS A 756 0.06 19.42 19.20
C HIS A 756 1.43 19.70 19.87
N ALA A 757 2.08 18.72 20.52
CA ALA A 757 3.37 18.92 21.19
C ALA A 757 4.52 19.35 20.23
N GLN A 758 4.57 20.64 19.86
CA GLN A 758 5.65 21.32 19.19
C GLN A 758 6.88 21.31 20.13
N ASN A 759 8.01 20.86 19.60
CA ASN A 759 9.31 20.72 20.28
C ASN A 759 9.44 19.56 21.28
N PHE A 760 8.42 19.21 22.07
CA PHE A 760 8.52 18.09 23.04
C PHE A 760 8.88 16.75 22.40
N LYS A 761 8.42 16.47 21.18
CA LYS A 761 8.75 15.23 20.43
C LYS A 761 10.23 15.11 20.03
N LYS A 762 10.96 16.23 20.09
CA LYS A 762 12.38 16.27 19.76
C LYS A 762 13.25 16.04 20.99
N CYS A 763 12.68 16.10 22.20
CA CYS A 763 13.40 15.91 23.45
C CYS A 763 13.74 14.43 23.65
N LYS A 764 15.02 14.10 23.64
CA LYS A 764 15.52 12.77 24.00
C LYS A 764 15.15 12.39 25.44
N TYR A 765 15.21 13.33 26.41
CA TYR A 765 14.86 13.04 27.80
C TYR A 765 13.40 12.56 27.94
N LEU A 766 12.49 13.11 27.14
CA LEU A 766 11.06 12.83 27.26
C LEU A 766 10.71 11.48 26.64
N THR A 767 11.34 11.14 25.52
CA THR A 767 11.25 9.80 24.92
C THR A 767 11.76 8.75 25.90
N GLU A 768 12.90 9.01 26.54
CA GLU A 768 13.46 8.12 27.56
C GLU A 768 12.54 8.03 28.78
N TRP A 769 12.01 9.16 29.28
CA TRP A 769 11.03 9.19 30.36
C TRP A 769 9.82 8.28 30.08
N PHE A 770 9.21 8.37 28.89
CA PHE A 770 8.09 7.50 28.56
C PHE A 770 8.48 6.03 28.46
N SER A 771 9.65 5.72 27.87
CA SER A 771 10.15 4.34 27.77
C SER A 771 10.33 3.72 29.16
N GLN A 772 10.86 4.47 30.11
CA GLN A 772 11.08 3.99 31.47
C GLN A 772 9.79 3.98 32.30
N ALA A 773 8.94 4.99 32.16
CA ALA A 773 7.68 5.08 32.88
C ALA A 773 6.71 3.93 32.54
N THR A 774 6.74 3.40 31.31
CA THR A 774 5.92 2.22 30.93
C THR A 774 6.44 0.90 31.48
N GLN A 775 7.69 0.83 31.94
CA GLN A 775 8.30 -0.35 32.58
C GLN A 775 8.06 -0.41 34.09
N LEU A 776 7.50 0.66 34.68
CA LEU A 776 7.24 0.77 36.11
C LEU A 776 5.78 0.43 36.45
N SER A 777 5.56 -0.23 37.59
CA SER A 777 4.21 -0.36 38.13
C SER A 777 3.65 1.02 38.48
N ARG A 778 2.31 1.19 38.50
CA ARG A 778 1.67 2.47 38.89
C ARG A 778 2.19 3.03 40.22
N ARG A 779 2.42 2.15 41.19
CA ARG A 779 2.96 2.52 42.51
C ARG A 779 4.41 3.02 42.41
N ASP A 780 5.21 2.37 41.58
CA ASP A 780 6.64 2.67 41.43
C ASP A 780 6.86 3.93 40.60
N LEU A 781 6.08 4.10 39.54
CA LEU A 781 6.04 5.34 38.77
C LEU A 781 5.71 6.53 39.68
N GLN A 782 4.72 6.41 40.56
CA GLN A 782 4.41 7.48 41.52
C GLN A 782 5.56 7.76 42.50
N ALA A 783 6.30 6.73 42.94
CA ALA A 783 7.46 6.91 43.79
C ALA A 783 8.60 7.64 43.06
N VAL A 784 8.90 7.23 41.82
CA VAL A 784 9.91 7.88 40.97
C VAL A 784 9.54 9.33 40.66
N ARG A 785 8.26 9.60 40.34
CA ARG A 785 7.77 10.98 40.16
C ARG A 785 7.96 11.84 41.40
N ARG A 786 7.81 11.28 42.61
CA ARG A 786 8.04 12.03 43.86
C ARG A 786 9.50 12.40 44.02
N LEU A 787 10.43 11.48 43.74
CA LEU A 787 11.87 11.77 43.76
C LEU A 787 12.23 12.87 42.77
N LEU A 788 11.75 12.75 41.53
CA LEU A 788 11.94 13.79 40.52
C LEU A 788 11.35 15.12 40.98
N TRP A 789 10.16 15.12 41.57
CA TRP A 789 9.53 16.32 42.11
C TRP A 789 10.34 16.98 43.23
N ASP A 790 10.94 16.17 44.12
CA ASP A 790 11.75 16.66 45.24
C ASP A 790 12.99 17.42 44.78
N GLU A 791 13.58 17.01 43.65
CA GLU A 791 14.66 17.72 42.98
C GLU A 791 14.16 18.87 42.12
N PHE A 792 13.05 18.68 41.41
CA PHE A 792 12.47 19.67 40.50
C PHE A 792 11.99 20.94 41.21
N GLN A 793 11.55 20.83 42.47
CA GLN A 793 11.19 22.00 43.29
C GLN A 793 12.41 22.81 43.77
N LYS A 794 13.64 22.30 43.62
CA LYS A 794 14.87 23.08 43.92
C LYS A 794 15.18 24.09 42.83
N LEU A 795 14.67 23.89 41.62
CA LEU A 795 14.87 24.78 40.48
C LEU A 795 14.21 26.14 40.73
N VAL A 796 14.92 27.21 40.38
CA VAL A 796 14.44 28.59 40.52
C VAL A 796 13.52 28.95 39.35
N TRP A 797 13.87 28.50 38.14
CA TRP A 797 13.11 28.83 36.94
C TRP A 797 13.15 27.72 35.89
N LEU A 798 12.13 27.70 35.03
CA LEU A 798 12.05 26.85 33.84
C LEU A 798 11.24 27.56 32.75
N PRO A 799 11.28 27.11 31.48
CA PRO A 799 10.34 27.56 30.47
C PRO A 799 8.89 27.42 30.96
N TYR A 800 8.04 28.42 30.71
CA TYR A 800 6.61 28.30 31.01
C TYR A 800 5.93 27.52 29.87
N PRO A 801 5.60 26.22 30.07
CA PRO A 801 5.11 25.41 28.96
C PRO A 801 3.66 25.76 28.63
N ALA A 802 3.34 25.77 27.34
CA ALA A 802 1.95 25.75 26.92
C ALA A 802 1.43 24.31 26.88
N SER A 803 0.16 24.13 26.57
CA SER A 803 -0.40 22.79 26.33
C SER A 803 0.36 22.03 25.25
N ASP A 804 0.96 22.73 24.29
CA ASP A 804 1.46 22.19 23.04
C ASP A 804 2.96 22.46 22.81
N ARG A 805 3.70 23.10 23.72
CA ARG A 805 5.12 23.43 23.52
C ARG A 805 5.83 23.74 24.83
N MET A 806 7.13 23.48 24.88
CA MET A 806 7.96 23.78 26.06
C MET A 806 8.19 25.29 26.23
N TRP A 807 8.47 25.99 25.13
CA TRP A 807 8.71 27.43 25.13
C TRP A 807 7.54 28.20 24.53
N ASN A 808 7.01 29.17 25.27
CA ASN A 808 6.00 30.10 24.77
C ASN A 808 6.61 31.49 24.53
N THR A 809 6.33 32.09 23.38
CA THR A 809 6.78 33.45 23.02
C THR A 809 5.61 34.38 22.66
N LYS A 810 4.37 33.90 22.75
CA LYS A 810 3.18 34.68 22.39
C LYS A 810 3.02 35.89 23.32
N ARG A 811 2.40 36.95 22.80
CA ARG A 811 1.89 38.05 23.64
C ARG A 811 0.78 37.49 24.53
N THR A 812 0.95 37.60 25.85
CA THR A 812 -0.01 37.06 26.82
C THR A 812 -1.03 38.14 27.21
N THR A 813 -2.30 37.76 27.25
CA THR A 813 -3.40 38.55 27.85
C THR A 813 -3.68 38.12 29.31
N THR A 814 -3.00 37.09 29.79
CA THR A 814 -3.19 36.52 31.13
C THR A 814 -2.50 37.37 32.20
N ALA A 815 -3.22 37.75 33.25
CA ALA A 815 -2.68 38.49 34.38
C ALA A 815 -1.51 37.74 35.07
N GLY A 816 -0.53 38.51 35.57
CA GLY A 816 0.55 38.00 36.43
C GLY A 816 1.91 37.77 35.77
N PHE A 817 2.11 38.14 34.50
CA PHE A 817 3.44 38.15 33.88
C PHE A 817 4.11 39.53 34.02
N VAL A 818 5.41 39.53 34.30
CA VAL A 818 6.28 40.71 34.34
C VAL A 818 7.33 40.58 33.25
N THR A 819 7.59 41.65 32.49
CA THR A 819 8.59 41.67 31.41
C THR A 819 9.86 42.36 31.90
N LEU A 820 11.04 41.75 31.66
CA LEU A 820 12.34 42.33 31.97
C LEU A 820 13.24 42.33 30.72
N PRO A 821 13.89 43.46 30.39
CA PRO A 821 13.51 44.82 30.80
C PRO A 821 12.11 45.18 30.26
N GLU A 822 11.48 46.23 30.79
CA GLU A 822 10.12 46.65 30.38
C GLU A 822 10.00 46.83 28.85
N GLY A 823 8.88 46.39 28.28
CA GLY A 823 8.56 46.56 26.84
C GLY A 823 7.57 45.53 26.29
N ASP A 824 7.11 45.74 25.05
CA ASP A 824 6.03 44.94 24.40
C ASP A 824 6.54 43.96 23.30
N GLU A 825 7.85 43.78 23.20
CA GLU A 825 8.45 42.86 22.23
C GLU A 825 8.14 41.39 22.55
N LEU A 826 8.14 40.54 21.50
CA LEU A 826 8.03 39.10 21.68
C LEU A 826 9.30 38.56 22.35
N CYS A 827 9.13 37.89 23.49
CA CYS A 827 10.22 37.28 24.26
C CYS A 827 9.74 35.95 24.88
N PRO A 828 10.67 35.07 25.32
CA PRO A 828 10.34 33.81 25.96
C PRO A 828 9.61 34.02 27.29
N GLN A 829 8.66 33.15 27.57
CA GLN A 829 7.98 33.07 28.85
C GLN A 829 8.65 32.02 29.73
N ILE A 830 8.98 32.40 30.96
CA ILE A 830 9.51 31.52 31.99
C ILE A 830 8.60 31.49 33.22
N ALA A 831 8.59 30.35 33.90
CA ALA A 831 8.00 30.19 35.21
C ALA A 831 9.10 30.38 36.26
N VAL A 832 8.82 31.11 37.33
CA VAL A 832 9.72 31.26 38.49
C VAL A 832 9.03 30.66 39.70
N TYR A 833 9.74 29.80 40.44
CA TYR A 833 9.15 29.14 41.59
C TYR A 833 9.14 30.06 42.83
N GLY A 834 7.94 30.43 43.29
CA GLY A 834 7.73 31.45 44.32
C GLY A 834 8.30 31.11 45.70
N ALA A 835 8.64 29.83 45.96
CA ALA A 835 9.28 29.42 47.20
C ALA A 835 10.68 30.04 47.39
N HIS A 836 11.37 30.38 46.29
CA HIS A 836 12.74 30.90 46.34
C HIS A 836 12.82 32.42 46.58
N ARG A 837 11.69 33.16 46.54
CA ARG A 837 11.50 34.60 46.86
C ARG A 837 12.50 35.61 46.23
N LYS A 838 13.39 35.19 45.34
CA LYS A 838 14.33 36.06 44.63
C LYS A 838 13.66 36.65 43.40
N VAL A 839 13.70 37.97 43.29
CA VAL A 839 13.21 38.68 42.10
C VAL A 839 14.20 38.41 40.95
N PRO A 840 13.72 37.99 39.76
CA PRO A 840 14.54 37.91 38.55
C PRO A 840 15.24 39.23 38.25
N ASN A 841 16.52 39.19 37.89
CA ASN A 841 17.23 40.36 37.36
C ASN A 841 17.72 40.12 35.93
N ILE A 842 17.60 41.14 35.09
CA ILE A 842 18.30 41.29 33.81
C ILE A 842 18.82 42.72 33.82
N ASP A 843 20.14 42.88 33.95
CA ASP A 843 20.73 44.21 33.85
C ASP A 843 20.65 44.66 32.38
N PRO A 844 20.16 45.89 32.09
CA PRO A 844 20.26 46.43 30.74
C PRO A 844 21.75 46.50 30.40
N GLN A 845 22.17 45.74 29.38
CA GLN A 845 23.52 45.82 28.84
C GLN A 845 23.87 47.31 28.60
N PRO A 846 25.06 47.80 29.01
CA PRO A 846 25.47 49.15 28.70
C PRO A 846 25.42 49.32 27.18
N GLU A 847 24.80 50.42 26.70
CA GLU A 847 24.86 50.80 25.29
C GLU A 847 26.32 50.74 24.86
N ILE A 848 26.67 49.74 24.04
CA ILE A 848 27.97 49.70 23.38
C ILE A 848 27.97 50.94 22.50
N ALA A 849 28.74 51.94 22.90
CA ALA A 849 29.00 53.12 22.11
C ALA A 849 29.44 52.65 20.72
N VAL A 850 28.60 52.87 19.73
CA VAL A 850 28.95 52.68 18.33
C VAL A 850 29.98 53.77 18.03
N GLU A 851 31.27 53.45 18.18
CA GLU A 851 32.32 54.24 17.54
C GLU A 851 32.10 54.13 16.03
N GLU A 852 31.67 55.24 15.45
CA GLU A 852 31.70 55.49 14.02
C GLU A 852 33.15 55.35 13.53
N VAL A 853 33.51 54.18 13.01
CA VAL A 853 34.69 54.05 12.15
C VAL A 853 34.28 54.43 10.74
N ASN A 854 34.41 55.73 10.44
CA ASN A 854 34.52 56.24 9.08
C ASN A 854 36.00 56.33 8.68
N ALA A 855 36.28 55.76 7.50
CA ALA A 855 37.39 56.02 6.56
C ALA A 855 38.81 55.49 6.85
N ALA A 856 39.26 54.57 5.97
CA ALA A 856 40.44 54.65 5.08
C ALA A 856 40.73 53.23 4.50
N GLU A 857 40.53 52.95 3.21
CA GLU A 857 41.59 52.97 2.17
C GLU A 857 42.87 52.18 2.54
N GLU A 858 42.89 50.87 2.24
CA GLU A 858 43.71 50.19 1.21
C GLU A 858 43.39 48.69 1.13
#